data_AF-A0A852LR41-F1
#
_entry.id   AF-A0A852LR41-F1
#
_cell.length_a   1.000
_cell.length_b   1.000
_cell.length_c   1.000
_cell.angle_alpha   90.00
_cell.angle_beta   90.00
_cell.angle_gamma   90.00
#
_symmetry.space_group_name_H-M   'P 1'
#
loop_
_entity.id
_entity.type
_entity.pdbx_description
1 polymer ?
#
loop_
_entity_poly.entity_id
_entity_poly.type
_entity_poly.pdbx_seq_one_letter_code
_entity_poly.pdbx_strand_id
1 'polypeptide(L)'
;QSTSTEVKNSEDHLKVHKMKKKVLRKQLRAQHTLMRHEGIECISHATQSLVIANAGLGNGMSRHQLLRIVEEYGLVETLLMPPNKPYSFVKYGTTEEAKKAFDALNGKEVTLEDFDQNIVLYINFVEKVVWQNAVPTTLPPGLKVIERIISPEEERRMLESIDWIGDEDAQNAQKTLKHRRVKHFGYEFRYDNNNVDKDKPLPGGFPEICDLFLEKCLKQGYIKHKPDQLTVNQYEPGQGIPPHIDTHSAFEDEIISLSLGAEIVMDFKHPDGRTVAIMLPQCSLLVMAGESRYLWTHGITPRKYDVIQASELGQKVGTITSNVGDLTLNRRGTRTSFTFRKVRRSPCNCIYPSVCDSQKGQQTQVQPSFPHNEMEASKLEQEYVHKVYEEIARHFSSTRHSPWPRVVEFLRSLPKGSIVADVGCGNGKYLGINEDLYMVGCDRSKNLVDICGEKNVQAFVCDALSVPIRSGSCDACISIAVIHHFSTAERRAAAIRELARLLRPGGTALVYVWAMEQEYKNHKSKYLKEKNGSKDKEEINTAATQGPLSDQMPNNSSQDSARSGRLLNDSKDKGCDADSRLPVHTNRTSFHSQDLLVPWHLKGDTGKKGESVNTASFAAGCKELPELSSVFHRYYHVFCEGELEAVCRSLDCVRVLKSYYDQGNWCVVLEKL
;
A
#
# COMPACT_ATOMS: atom_id res chain seq x y z
N GLN A 1 57.70 -28.82 30.20
CA GLN A 1 57.12 -27.47 30.06
C GLN A 1 57.17 -26.94 28.62
N SER A 2 57.94 -27.54 27.70
CA SER A 2 58.05 -27.11 26.29
C SER A 2 56.86 -27.54 25.41
N THR A 3 56.25 -28.69 25.69
CA THR A 3 55.15 -29.26 24.89
C THR A 3 53.78 -28.64 25.17
N SER A 4 53.56 -28.00 26.32
CA SER A 4 52.31 -27.30 26.65
C SER A 4 52.18 -25.94 25.98
N THR A 5 53.30 -25.31 25.62
CA THR A 5 53.37 -23.97 25.01
C THR A 5 53.18 -24.05 23.49
N GLU A 6 53.70 -25.11 22.85
CA GLU A 6 53.52 -25.37 21.42
C GLU A 6 52.08 -25.75 21.05
N VAL A 7 51.38 -26.50 21.90
CA VAL A 7 49.97 -26.87 21.67
C VAL A 7 49.04 -25.66 21.84
N LYS A 8 49.28 -24.78 22.83
CA LYS A 8 48.56 -23.50 22.95
C LYS A 8 48.79 -22.58 21.76
N ASN A 9 50.05 -22.43 21.31
CA ASN A 9 50.36 -21.64 20.11
C ASN A 9 49.69 -22.21 18.86
N SER A 10 49.65 -23.53 18.69
CA SER A 10 48.99 -24.19 17.54
C SER A 10 47.47 -23.98 17.54
N GLU A 11 46.80 -24.10 18.68
CA GLU A 11 45.36 -23.82 18.80
C GLU A 11 45.02 -22.35 18.57
N ASP A 12 45.84 -21.42 19.08
CA ASP A 12 45.65 -19.99 18.88
C ASP A 12 45.94 -19.58 17.43
N HIS A 13 46.96 -20.15 16.78
CA HIS A 13 47.18 -19.99 15.33
C HIS A 13 46.00 -20.51 14.50
N LEU A 14 45.42 -21.65 14.88
CA LEU A 14 44.25 -22.22 14.20
C LEU A 14 42.98 -21.38 14.41
N LYS A 15 42.78 -20.81 15.60
CA LYS A 15 41.67 -19.88 15.90
C LYS A 15 41.82 -18.58 15.12
N VAL A 16 43.02 -17.98 15.10
CA VAL A 16 43.33 -16.77 14.33
C VAL A 16 43.11 -17.02 12.83
N HIS A 17 43.55 -18.17 12.31
CA HIS A 17 43.34 -18.55 10.92
C HIS A 17 41.85 -18.73 10.57
N LYS A 18 41.07 -19.37 11.46
CA LYS A 18 39.60 -19.50 11.31
C LYS A 18 38.89 -18.14 11.36
N MET A 19 39.31 -17.23 12.23
CA MET A 19 38.77 -15.87 12.32
C MET A 19 39.09 -15.05 11.07
N LYS A 20 40.33 -15.05 10.60
CA LYS A 20 40.73 -14.39 9.33
C LYS A 20 39.93 -14.91 8.13
N LYS A 21 39.75 -16.23 8.04
CA LYS A 21 38.92 -16.85 6.99
C LYS A 21 37.44 -16.46 7.08
N LYS A 22 36.91 -16.26 8.30
CA LYS A 22 35.53 -15.80 8.53
C LYS A 22 35.34 -14.33 8.11
N VAL A 23 36.28 -13.45 8.44
CA VAL A 23 36.28 -12.04 8.03
C VAL A 23 36.35 -11.95 6.49
N LEU A 24 37.29 -12.65 5.87
CA LEU A 24 37.45 -12.65 4.40
C LEU A 24 36.18 -13.13 3.68
N ARG A 25 35.53 -14.21 4.17
CA ARG A 25 34.25 -14.69 3.60
C ARG A 25 33.12 -13.66 3.71
N LYS A 26 33.05 -12.93 4.82
CA LYS A 26 32.02 -11.89 5.03
C LYS A 26 32.32 -10.62 4.23
N GLN A 27 33.59 -10.25 4.09
CA GLN A 27 34.05 -9.18 3.21
C GLN A 27 33.70 -9.46 1.74
N LEU A 28 34.00 -10.67 1.24
CA LEU A 28 33.61 -11.09 -0.12
C LEU A 28 32.08 -11.06 -0.32
N ARG A 29 31.30 -11.47 0.69
CA ARG A 29 29.83 -11.34 0.65
C ARG A 29 29.38 -9.88 0.58
N ALA A 30 30.03 -8.98 1.32
CA ALA A 30 29.75 -7.55 1.25
C ALA A 30 30.08 -7.00 -0.14
N GLN A 31 31.23 -7.37 -0.74
CA GLN A 31 31.60 -7.00 -2.12
C GLN A 31 30.53 -7.45 -3.14
N HIS A 32 30.14 -8.73 -3.08
CA HIS A 32 29.08 -9.26 -3.95
C HIS A 32 27.74 -8.54 -3.77
N THR A 33 27.42 -8.12 -2.54
CA THR A 33 26.16 -7.40 -2.25
C THR A 33 26.20 -5.99 -2.82
N LEU A 34 27.30 -5.27 -2.61
CA LEU A 34 27.55 -3.93 -3.15
C LEU A 34 27.53 -3.93 -4.69
N MET A 35 28.14 -4.93 -5.33
CA MET A 35 28.08 -5.08 -6.78
C MET A 35 26.68 -5.41 -7.29
N ARG A 36 26.03 -6.43 -6.71
CA ARG A 36 24.75 -6.94 -7.20
C ARG A 36 23.60 -5.96 -7.03
N HIS A 37 23.58 -5.20 -5.94
CA HIS A 37 22.44 -4.36 -5.57
C HIS A 37 22.66 -2.87 -5.83
N GLU A 38 23.92 -2.42 -5.88
CA GLU A 38 24.25 -0.99 -5.94
C GLU A 38 25.21 -0.66 -7.10
N GLY A 39 25.70 -1.66 -7.84
CA GLY A 39 26.63 -1.46 -8.96
C GLY A 39 28.02 -0.94 -8.55
N ILE A 40 28.42 -1.09 -7.28
CA ILE A 40 29.69 -0.56 -6.75
C ILE A 40 30.80 -1.59 -6.90
N GLU A 41 31.75 -1.32 -7.79
CA GLU A 41 32.91 -2.18 -8.03
C GLU A 41 33.98 -2.03 -6.95
N CYS A 42 34.23 -3.15 -6.24
CA CYS A 42 35.30 -3.27 -5.28
C CYS A 42 36.55 -3.79 -5.97
N ILE A 43 37.68 -3.11 -5.75
CA ILE A 43 38.97 -3.44 -6.37
C ILE A 43 39.94 -4.04 -5.36
N SER A 44 40.92 -4.79 -5.86
CA SER A 44 41.89 -5.54 -5.04
C SER A 44 43.17 -4.77 -4.72
N HIS A 45 43.48 -3.71 -5.47
CA HIS A 45 44.63 -2.85 -5.23
C HIS A 45 44.25 -1.62 -4.41
N ALA A 46 45.21 -1.05 -3.68
CA ALA A 46 44.96 0.07 -2.79
C ALA A 46 44.66 1.35 -3.57
N THR A 47 43.62 2.07 -3.15
CA THR A 47 43.26 3.41 -3.63
C THR A 47 42.98 4.32 -2.44
N GLN A 48 42.89 5.63 -2.69
CA GLN A 48 42.52 6.63 -1.68
C GLN A 48 41.10 6.43 -1.13
N SER A 49 40.23 5.73 -1.86
CA SER A 49 38.80 5.61 -1.54
C SER A 49 38.44 4.22 -1.03
N LEU A 50 37.72 4.17 0.08
CA LEU A 50 37.23 2.95 0.70
C LEU A 50 35.71 2.98 0.80
N VAL A 51 35.08 1.82 0.66
CA VAL A 51 33.71 1.56 1.13
C VAL A 51 33.77 0.82 2.46
N ILE A 52 33.05 1.32 3.47
CA ILE A 52 32.95 0.72 4.80
C ILE A 52 31.54 0.14 4.97
N ALA A 53 31.42 -1.17 4.74
CA ALA A 53 30.16 -1.88 4.95
C ALA A 53 29.83 -2.01 6.44
N ASN A 54 28.54 -2.00 6.74
CA ASN A 54 27.90 -1.89 8.06
C ASN A 54 28.07 -0.54 8.76
N ALA A 55 28.91 0.37 8.27
CA ALA A 55 29.09 1.72 8.82
C ALA A 55 28.29 2.78 8.03
N GLY A 56 26.97 2.61 7.90
CA GLY A 56 26.11 3.59 7.23
C GLY A 56 24.93 4.02 8.10
N LEU A 57 24.29 5.13 7.71
CA LEU A 57 23.14 5.70 8.42
C LEU A 57 21.99 4.70 8.57
N GLY A 58 21.78 3.85 7.56
CA GLY A 58 20.76 2.79 7.58
C GLY A 58 21.05 1.65 8.57
N ASN A 59 22.27 1.59 9.12
CA ASN A 59 22.66 0.63 10.16
C ASN A 59 22.92 1.32 11.51
N GLY A 60 22.48 2.57 11.69
CA GLY A 60 22.59 3.31 12.95
C GLY A 60 23.95 3.98 13.20
N MET A 61 24.86 3.95 12.23
CA MET A 61 26.16 4.62 12.34
C MET A 61 26.01 6.14 12.12
N SER A 62 26.30 6.95 13.14
CA SER A 62 26.30 8.41 13.01
C SER A 62 27.57 8.91 12.31
N ARG A 63 27.50 10.10 11.70
CA ARG A 63 28.66 10.70 11.02
C ARG A 63 29.79 11.02 11.98
N HIS A 64 29.47 11.65 13.11
CA HIS A 64 30.46 12.05 14.10
C HIS A 64 31.21 10.83 14.65
N GLN A 65 30.49 9.74 14.94
CA GLN A 65 31.11 8.52 15.44
C GLN A 65 32.01 7.87 14.37
N LEU A 66 31.54 7.77 13.11
CA LEU A 66 32.35 7.20 12.05
C LEU A 66 33.57 8.06 11.71
N LEU A 67 33.39 9.38 11.60
CA LEU A 67 34.45 10.33 11.31
C LEU A 67 35.59 10.22 12.33
N ARG A 68 35.25 10.20 13.63
CA ARG A 68 36.23 10.00 14.71
C ARG A 68 37.02 8.70 14.56
N ILE A 69 36.37 7.61 14.11
CA ILE A 69 37.03 6.31 13.89
C ILE A 69 37.98 6.38 12.68
N VAL A 70 37.56 7.01 11.58
CA VAL A 70 38.36 7.02 10.34
C VAL A 70 39.52 8.03 10.37
N GLU A 71 39.39 9.13 11.11
CA GLU A 71 40.42 10.15 11.29
C GLU A 71 41.64 9.67 12.10
N GLU A 72 41.50 8.61 12.92
CA GLU A 72 42.64 7.96 13.61
C GLU A 72 43.71 7.42 12.65
N TYR A 73 43.35 7.22 11.37
CA TYR A 73 44.19 6.53 10.39
C TYR A 73 44.76 7.44 9.31
N GLY A 74 44.33 8.70 9.22
CA GLY A 74 44.85 9.67 8.26
C GLY A 74 43.88 10.83 8.02
N LEU A 75 44.30 11.77 7.17
CA LEU A 75 43.46 12.92 6.79
C LEU A 75 42.28 12.46 5.92
N VAL A 76 41.06 12.67 6.39
CA VAL A 76 39.83 12.37 5.65
C VAL A 76 39.47 13.56 4.77
N GLU A 77 39.63 13.41 3.45
CA GLU A 77 39.23 14.44 2.48
C GLU A 77 37.71 14.49 2.30
N THR A 78 37.05 13.33 2.35
CA THR A 78 35.60 13.24 2.14
C THR A 78 35.03 12.02 2.85
N LEU A 79 33.95 12.22 3.60
CA LEU A 79 33.13 11.15 4.16
C LEU A 79 31.72 11.24 3.57
N LEU A 80 31.32 10.24 2.80
CA LEU A 80 30.01 10.14 2.18
C LEU A 80 29.18 9.07 2.89
N MET A 81 28.03 9.47 3.46
CA MET A 81 27.12 8.55 4.15
C MET A 81 25.75 8.55 3.49
N PRO A 82 25.49 7.64 2.52
CA PRO A 82 24.23 7.62 1.82
C PRO A 82 23.04 7.39 2.76
N PRO A 83 21.92 8.12 2.57
CA PRO A 83 20.75 7.99 3.43
C PRO A 83 20.19 6.56 3.35
N ASN A 84 19.80 6.00 4.51
CA ASN A 84 19.22 4.67 4.66
C ASN A 84 20.08 3.50 4.14
N LYS A 85 21.35 3.71 3.77
CA LYS A 85 22.25 2.63 3.36
C LYS A 85 23.06 2.09 4.53
N PRO A 86 23.34 0.78 4.58
CA PRO A 86 24.15 0.17 5.64
C PRO A 86 25.65 0.27 5.36
N TYR A 87 26.11 1.24 4.57
CA TYR A 87 27.50 1.45 4.24
C TYR A 87 27.79 2.95 4.01
N SER A 88 29.06 3.31 4.03
CA SER A 88 29.57 4.65 3.76
C SER A 88 30.83 4.58 2.91
N PHE A 89 31.27 5.72 2.39
CA PHE A 89 32.53 5.86 1.67
C PHE A 89 33.41 6.89 2.35
N VAL A 90 34.70 6.59 2.44
CA VAL A 90 35.71 7.53 2.92
C VAL A 90 36.80 7.68 1.85
N LYS A 91 37.24 8.91 1.61
CA LYS A 91 38.40 9.21 0.80
C LYS A 91 39.46 9.85 1.69
N TYR A 92 40.66 9.28 1.70
CA TYR A 92 41.82 9.80 2.42
C TYR A 92 42.71 10.65 1.51
N GLY A 93 43.56 11.48 2.12
CA GLY A 93 44.55 12.29 1.41
C GLY A 93 45.56 11.46 0.61
N THR A 94 45.95 10.29 1.14
CA THR A 94 46.90 9.39 0.48
C THR A 94 46.42 7.94 0.42
N THR A 95 46.95 7.17 -0.53
CA THR A 95 46.65 5.74 -0.68
C THR A 95 47.20 4.94 0.50
N GLU A 96 48.29 5.39 1.10
CA GLU A 96 48.95 4.80 2.27
C GLU A 96 48.06 4.90 3.52
N GLU A 97 47.44 6.06 3.75
CA GLU A 97 46.46 6.26 4.83
C GLU A 97 45.22 5.38 4.65
N ALA A 98 44.68 5.31 3.44
CA ALA A 98 43.56 4.43 3.13
C ALA A 98 43.91 2.94 3.37
N LYS A 99 45.13 2.52 2.99
CA LYS A 99 45.61 1.16 3.26
C LYS A 99 45.76 0.89 4.76
N LYS A 100 46.29 1.85 5.52
CA LYS A 100 46.39 1.76 6.99
C LYS A 100 45.01 1.59 7.63
N ALA A 101 44.02 2.36 7.18
CA ALA A 101 42.63 2.24 7.63
C ALA A 101 42.03 0.87 7.26
N PHE A 102 42.23 0.40 6.04
CA PHE A 102 41.77 -0.93 5.58
C PHE A 102 42.33 -2.06 6.46
N ASP A 103 43.64 -2.07 6.70
CA ASP A 103 44.31 -3.12 7.47
C ASP A 103 43.86 -3.14 8.95
N ALA A 104 43.57 -1.97 9.52
CA ALA A 104 43.21 -1.83 10.93
C ALA A 104 41.71 -2.01 11.23
N LEU A 105 40.83 -1.55 10.34
CA LEU A 105 39.39 -1.50 10.59
C LEU A 105 38.63 -2.68 9.97
N ASN A 106 39.17 -3.38 8.97
CA ASN A 106 38.48 -4.52 8.35
C ASN A 106 38.34 -5.69 9.34
N GLY A 107 37.09 -6.03 9.68
CA GLY A 107 36.75 -7.03 10.69
C GLY A 107 36.72 -6.51 12.13
N LYS A 108 36.93 -5.20 12.36
CA LYS A 108 36.83 -4.57 13.69
C LYS A 108 35.38 -4.49 14.14
N GLU A 109 35.14 -4.81 15.41
CA GLU A 109 33.84 -4.65 16.06
C GLU A 109 33.74 -3.25 16.67
N VAL A 110 32.62 -2.57 16.45
CA VAL A 110 32.33 -1.21 16.92
C VAL A 110 30.95 -1.21 17.57
N THR A 111 30.87 -0.69 18.79
CA THR A 111 29.61 -0.47 19.49
C THR A 111 28.99 0.85 19.05
N LEU A 112 27.75 0.81 18.58
CA LEU A 112 27.00 2.01 18.18
C LEU A 112 26.60 2.82 19.42
N GLU A 113 26.99 4.10 19.49
CA GLU A 113 26.77 4.97 20.66
C GLU A 113 25.28 5.14 20.98
N ASP A 114 24.42 5.11 19.97
CA ASP A 114 22.98 5.35 20.13
C ASP A 114 22.13 4.08 20.32
N PHE A 115 22.70 2.89 20.12
CA PHE A 115 21.94 1.63 20.02
C PHE A 115 22.41 0.49 20.92
N ASP A 116 23.55 0.63 21.62
CA ASP A 116 24.21 -0.46 22.38
C ASP A 116 24.31 -1.77 21.59
N GLN A 117 24.45 -1.64 20.27
CA GLN A 117 24.58 -2.76 19.33
C GLN A 117 25.98 -2.79 18.77
N ASN A 118 26.58 -3.98 18.77
CA ASN A 118 27.88 -4.18 18.15
C ASN A 118 27.72 -4.52 16.66
N ILE A 119 28.43 -3.76 15.83
CA ILE A 119 28.53 -4.00 14.39
C ILE A 119 29.98 -4.35 14.03
N VAL A 120 30.16 -5.19 13.01
CA VAL A 120 31.51 -5.51 12.50
C VAL A 120 31.69 -4.82 11.16
N LEU A 121 32.77 -4.06 11.02
CA LEU A 121 33.07 -3.31 9.80
C LEU A 121 33.71 -4.23 8.75
N TYR A 122 33.33 -4.08 7.48
CA TYR A 122 34.01 -4.75 6.36
C TYR A 122 34.39 -3.71 5.31
N ILE A 123 35.68 -3.63 4.98
CA ILE A 123 36.21 -2.52 4.17
C ILE A 123 36.67 -3.05 2.83
N ASN A 124 36.45 -2.30 1.75
CA ASN A 124 36.99 -2.61 0.43
C ASN A 124 37.47 -1.34 -0.27
N PHE A 125 38.47 -1.46 -1.14
CA PHE A 125 38.91 -0.37 -2.01
C PHE A 125 37.92 -0.17 -3.16
N VAL A 126 37.78 1.08 -3.62
CA VAL A 126 36.95 1.46 -4.77
C VAL A 126 37.67 2.49 -5.63
N GLU A 127 37.45 2.46 -6.96
CA GLU A 127 38.17 3.32 -7.92
C GLU A 127 37.64 4.77 -7.91
N LYS A 128 36.31 4.92 -8.01
CA LYS A 128 35.62 6.22 -7.97
C LYS A 128 34.29 6.08 -7.26
N VAL A 129 33.98 7.03 -6.39
CA VAL A 129 32.64 7.15 -5.79
C VAL A 129 31.80 8.04 -6.71
N VAL A 130 31.03 7.42 -7.61
CA VAL A 130 30.08 8.15 -8.46
C VAL A 130 28.76 8.21 -7.73
N TRP A 131 28.36 9.41 -7.29
CA TRP A 131 27.01 9.64 -6.78
C TRP A 131 26.40 10.85 -7.47
N GLN A 132 25.18 10.66 -7.98
CA GLN A 132 24.39 11.75 -8.52
C GLN A 132 23.95 12.64 -7.37
N ASN A 133 24.44 13.88 -7.36
CA ASN A 133 23.91 14.92 -6.48
C ASN A 133 22.42 15.08 -6.80
N ALA A 134 21.56 14.63 -5.89
CA ALA A 134 20.15 14.96 -5.99
C ALA A 134 20.02 16.48 -5.81
N VAL A 135 19.46 17.11 -6.85
CA VAL A 135 19.26 18.55 -6.96
C VAL A 135 18.52 19.04 -5.71
N PRO A 136 18.94 20.17 -5.10
CA PRO A 136 18.17 20.78 -4.01
C PRO A 136 16.74 20.99 -4.50
N THR A 137 15.79 20.27 -3.89
CA THR A 137 14.39 20.54 -4.16
C THR A 137 14.05 21.84 -3.45
N THR A 138 13.50 22.80 -4.17
CA THR A 138 12.91 23.98 -3.56
C THR A 138 11.75 23.54 -2.64
N LEU A 139 11.50 24.29 -1.57
CA LEU A 139 10.34 24.04 -0.71
C LEU A 139 9.05 24.06 -1.56
N PRO A 140 8.04 23.25 -1.22
CA PRO A 140 6.72 23.31 -1.84
C PRO A 140 6.21 24.76 -1.94
N PRO A 141 5.68 25.21 -3.09
CA PRO A 141 5.20 26.58 -3.23
C PRO A 141 4.17 26.95 -2.16
N GLY A 142 4.39 28.08 -1.49
CA GLY A 142 3.54 28.57 -0.40
C GLY A 142 3.89 28.00 0.99
N LEU A 143 4.91 27.15 1.10
CA LEU A 143 5.42 26.66 2.37
C LEU A 143 6.50 27.59 2.94
N LYS A 144 6.45 27.86 4.25
CA LYS A 144 7.51 28.59 4.97
C LYS A 144 7.79 27.93 6.32
N VAL A 145 9.04 27.97 6.77
CA VAL A 145 9.45 27.57 8.13
C VAL A 145 10.12 28.76 8.79
N ILE A 146 9.62 29.17 9.96
CA ILE A 146 10.12 30.30 10.73
C ILE A 146 10.73 29.74 12.02
N GLU A 147 12.04 29.87 12.17
CA GLU A 147 12.73 29.44 13.39
C GLU A 147 12.46 30.38 14.56
N ARG A 148 12.54 29.83 15.78
CA ARG A 148 12.54 30.58 17.05
C ARG A 148 11.43 31.63 17.10
N ILE A 149 10.24 31.25 16.65
CA ILE A 149 9.07 32.14 16.63
C ILE A 149 8.60 32.48 18.05
N ILE A 150 8.91 31.61 19.01
CA ILE A 150 8.64 31.78 20.43
C ILE A 150 9.91 31.54 21.25
N SER A 151 9.94 32.10 22.45
CA SER A 151 10.97 31.85 23.46
C SER A 151 10.80 30.48 24.13
N PRO A 152 11.86 29.90 24.69
CA PRO A 152 11.78 28.65 25.47
C PRO A 152 10.79 28.73 26.65
N GLU A 153 10.62 29.93 27.23
CA GLU A 153 9.68 30.15 28.33
C GLU A 153 8.21 30.16 27.86
N GLU A 154 7.93 30.72 26.67
CA GLU A 154 6.62 30.60 26.04
C GLU A 154 6.31 29.14 25.66
N GLU A 155 7.30 28.41 25.13
CA GLU A 155 7.16 26.99 24.83
C GLU A 155 6.79 26.19 26.08
N ARG A 156 7.53 26.39 27.18
CA ARG A 156 7.28 25.72 28.46
C ARG A 156 5.85 25.97 28.94
N ARG A 157 5.41 27.23 28.95
CA ARG A 157 4.04 27.59 29.35
C ARG A 157 2.98 26.95 28.44
N MET A 158 3.19 26.91 27.13
CA MET A 158 2.27 26.26 26.20
C MET A 158 2.22 24.74 26.42
N LEU A 159 3.36 24.08 26.64
CA LEU A 159 3.39 22.64 26.92
C LEU A 159 2.69 22.29 28.24
N GLU A 160 2.94 23.06 29.30
CA GLU A 160 2.32 22.88 30.63
C GLU A 160 0.82 23.17 30.63
N SER A 161 0.34 24.03 29.72
CA SER A 161 -1.09 24.35 29.60
C SER A 161 -1.94 23.21 29.05
N ILE A 162 -1.31 22.20 28.45
CA ILE A 162 -2.02 21.03 27.91
C ILE A 162 -2.04 19.91 28.95
N ASP A 163 -3.17 19.82 29.66
CA ASP A 163 -3.45 18.67 30.49
C ASP A 163 -3.78 17.44 29.62
N TRP A 164 -3.05 16.35 29.84
CA TRP A 164 -3.25 15.05 29.19
C TRP A 164 -3.95 14.02 30.08
N ILE A 165 -4.13 14.32 31.37
CA ILE A 165 -4.66 13.42 32.39
C ILE A 165 -6.16 13.73 32.56
N GLY A 166 -6.97 13.14 31.66
CA GLY A 166 -8.41 12.91 31.78
C GLY A 166 -9.28 14.00 32.41
N ASP A 167 -10.15 14.60 31.59
CA ASP A 167 -11.43 15.08 32.10
C ASP A 167 -12.54 14.28 31.41
N GLU A 168 -13.26 13.48 32.19
CA GLU A 168 -14.54 12.88 31.78
C GLU A 168 -15.62 13.98 31.61
N ASP A 169 -15.34 15.21 32.05
CA ASP A 169 -16.14 16.40 31.74
C ASP A 169 -15.77 16.98 30.37
N ALA A 170 -16.71 16.85 29.44
CA ALA A 170 -16.62 17.03 28.00
C ALA A 170 -16.35 18.46 27.49
N GLN A 171 -15.39 19.19 28.07
CA GLN A 171 -15.07 20.56 27.62
C GLN A 171 -14.27 20.58 26.31
N ASN A 172 -13.34 19.64 26.12
CA ASN A 172 -12.50 19.52 24.94
C ASN A 172 -12.38 18.05 24.49
N ALA A 173 -12.31 17.80 23.17
CA ALA A 173 -12.23 16.42 22.66
C ALA A 173 -10.79 15.89 22.71
N GLN A 174 -10.51 14.96 23.63
CA GLN A 174 -9.25 14.23 23.73
C GLN A 174 -9.41 12.80 23.21
N LYS A 175 -8.49 12.36 22.36
CA LYS A 175 -8.47 10.99 21.81
C LYS A 175 -7.06 10.44 21.79
N THR A 176 -6.92 9.18 22.20
CA THR A 176 -5.70 8.40 21.96
C THR A 176 -5.84 7.68 20.63
N LEU A 177 -5.09 8.09 19.62
CA LEU A 177 -5.01 7.39 18.35
C LEU A 177 -3.90 6.34 18.40
N LYS A 178 -3.95 5.34 17.51
CA LYS A 178 -3.01 4.20 17.47
C LYS A 178 -1.52 4.58 17.60
N HIS A 179 -1.14 5.78 17.16
CA HIS A 179 0.25 6.22 17.10
C HIS A 179 0.51 7.63 17.64
N ARG A 180 -0.43 8.29 18.34
CA ARG A 180 -0.21 9.62 18.96
C ARG A 180 -1.35 10.00 19.88
N ARG A 181 -1.10 10.92 20.81
CA ARG A 181 -2.16 11.58 21.58
C ARG A 181 -2.63 12.83 20.85
N VAL A 182 -3.94 13.06 20.82
CA VAL A 182 -4.54 14.23 20.18
C VAL A 182 -5.55 14.91 21.09
N LYS A 183 -5.54 16.24 21.11
CA LYS A 183 -6.53 17.07 21.77
C LYS A 183 -7.01 18.17 20.82
N HIS A 184 -8.31 18.43 20.79
CA HIS A 184 -8.92 19.46 19.94
C HIS A 184 -9.51 20.59 20.77
N PHE A 185 -9.40 21.82 20.26
CA PHE A 185 -9.99 23.02 20.82
C PHE A 185 -10.72 23.82 19.71
N GLY A 186 -11.72 24.58 20.11
CA GLY A 186 -12.62 25.32 19.22
C GLY A 186 -13.62 24.40 18.51
N TYR A 187 -13.14 23.52 17.63
CA TYR A 187 -13.95 22.52 16.94
C TYR A 187 -13.29 21.14 17.01
N GLU A 188 -14.10 20.11 17.24
CA GLU A 188 -13.64 18.72 17.16
C GLU A 188 -13.43 18.32 15.70
N PHE A 189 -12.26 17.74 15.40
CA PHE A 189 -12.04 17.07 14.13
C PHE A 189 -12.53 15.62 14.20
N ARG A 190 -13.49 15.29 13.34
CA ARG A 190 -14.11 13.97 13.25
C ARG A 190 -13.34 13.11 12.26
N TYR A 191 -12.70 12.05 12.75
CA TYR A 191 -11.81 11.18 11.97
C TYR A 191 -12.54 10.15 11.10
N ASP A 192 -13.82 9.89 11.38
CA ASP A 192 -14.70 9.02 10.60
C ASP A 192 -15.05 9.61 9.23
N ASN A 193 -15.22 10.94 9.16
CA ASN A 193 -15.54 11.66 7.92
C ASN A 193 -14.48 12.69 7.52
N ASN A 194 -13.38 12.80 8.27
CA ASN A 194 -12.29 13.77 8.10
C ASN A 194 -12.79 15.22 7.98
N ASN A 195 -13.77 15.62 8.81
CA ASN A 195 -14.34 16.96 8.77
C ASN A 195 -14.56 17.55 10.17
N VAL A 196 -15.05 18.77 10.23
CA VAL A 196 -15.50 19.44 11.46
C VAL A 196 -16.99 19.68 11.39
N ASP A 197 -17.68 19.51 12.52
CA ASP A 197 -19.08 19.89 12.64
C ASP A 197 -19.18 21.40 12.86
N LYS A 198 -19.56 22.13 11.82
CA LYS A 198 -19.55 23.60 11.79
C LYS A 198 -20.55 24.24 12.73
N ASP A 199 -21.58 23.49 13.13
CA ASP A 199 -22.68 23.94 13.97
C ASP A 199 -22.48 23.56 15.45
N LYS A 200 -21.42 22.80 15.75
CA LYS A 200 -21.15 22.27 17.09
C LYS A 200 -19.73 22.57 17.55
N PRO A 201 -19.41 23.84 17.90
CA PRO A 201 -18.15 24.17 18.55
C PRO A 201 -18.01 23.46 19.91
N LEU A 202 -16.77 23.20 20.32
CA LEU A 202 -16.45 22.63 21.61
C LEU A 202 -16.70 23.65 22.73
N PRO A 203 -17.31 23.24 23.86
CA PRO A 203 -17.68 24.15 24.93
C PRO A 203 -16.48 24.80 25.64
N GLY A 204 -15.31 24.12 25.66
CA GLY A 204 -14.05 24.68 26.17
C GLY A 204 -13.44 25.77 25.30
N GLY A 205 -14.03 26.06 24.13
CA GLY A 205 -13.62 27.16 23.27
C GLY A 205 -12.18 27.03 22.75
N PHE A 206 -11.59 28.18 22.43
CA PHE A 206 -10.22 28.29 21.96
C PHE A 206 -9.31 28.77 23.09
N PRO A 207 -8.13 28.18 23.33
CA PRO A 207 -7.36 28.45 24.53
C PRO A 207 -6.66 29.82 24.49
N GLU A 208 -6.89 30.64 25.51
CA GLU A 208 -6.40 32.02 25.64
C GLU A 208 -4.86 32.12 25.64
N ILE A 209 -4.15 31.07 26.10
CA ILE A 209 -2.67 31.01 26.08
C ILE A 209 -2.09 31.20 24.68
N CYS A 210 -2.87 30.92 23.64
CA CYS A 210 -2.46 31.06 22.25
C CYS A 210 -2.72 32.47 21.67
N ASP A 211 -3.48 33.35 22.34
CA ASP A 211 -3.95 34.60 21.75
C ASP A 211 -2.79 35.55 21.39
N LEU A 212 -1.88 35.80 22.33
CA LEU A 212 -0.70 36.66 22.09
C LEU A 212 0.17 36.15 20.94
N PHE A 213 0.30 34.82 20.83
CA PHE A 213 1.04 34.19 19.74
C PHE A 213 0.33 34.37 18.39
N LEU A 214 -1.00 34.22 18.35
CA LEU A 214 -1.78 34.40 17.12
C LEU A 214 -1.82 35.87 16.69
N GLU A 215 -1.92 36.81 17.62
CA GLU A 215 -1.79 38.25 17.33
C GLU A 215 -0.42 38.58 16.72
N LYS A 216 0.65 37.98 17.26
CA LYS A 216 1.99 38.08 16.67
C LYS A 216 2.02 37.53 15.24
N CYS A 217 1.40 36.36 14.99
CA CYS A 217 1.34 35.77 13.66
C CYS A 217 0.55 36.62 12.65
N LEU A 218 -0.55 37.24 13.08
CA LEU A 218 -1.33 38.19 12.28
C LEU A 218 -0.50 39.43 11.94
N LYS A 219 0.14 40.05 12.94
CA LYS A 219 0.95 41.25 12.77
C LYS A 219 2.14 41.05 11.83
N GLN A 220 2.74 39.85 11.85
CA GLN A 220 3.85 39.47 10.98
C GLN A 220 3.39 38.97 9.60
N GLY A 221 2.09 38.84 9.37
CA GLY A 221 1.53 38.40 8.09
C GLY A 221 1.73 36.91 7.78
N TYR A 222 1.94 36.07 8.79
CA TYR A 222 2.02 34.61 8.61
C TYR A 222 0.63 33.98 8.41
N ILE A 223 -0.40 34.66 8.90
CA ILE A 223 -1.81 34.33 8.73
C ILE A 223 -2.57 35.63 8.45
N LYS A 224 -3.62 35.57 7.61
CA LYS A 224 -4.53 36.68 7.34
C LYS A 224 -5.75 36.68 8.26
N HIS A 225 -6.16 35.49 8.72
CA HIS A 225 -7.34 35.33 9.56
C HIS A 225 -6.99 34.68 10.89
N LYS A 226 -7.63 35.12 11.98
CA LYS A 226 -7.46 34.48 13.30
C LYS A 226 -8.07 33.07 13.27
N PRO A 227 -7.27 32.00 13.51
CA PRO A 227 -7.75 30.62 13.58
C PRO A 227 -8.81 30.45 14.67
N ASP A 228 -9.75 29.55 14.44
CA ASP A 228 -10.81 29.19 15.39
C ASP A 228 -10.84 27.67 15.70
N GLN A 229 -9.89 26.91 15.14
CA GLN A 229 -9.68 25.50 15.43
C GLN A 229 -8.21 25.23 15.74
N LEU A 230 -7.95 24.49 16.81
CA LEU A 230 -6.61 24.02 17.18
C LEU A 230 -6.61 22.51 17.40
N THR A 231 -5.65 21.82 16.79
CA THR A 231 -5.33 20.42 17.08
C THR A 231 -3.95 20.33 17.70
N VAL A 232 -3.87 19.84 18.93
CA VAL A 232 -2.62 19.51 19.60
C VAL A 232 -2.30 18.04 19.38
N ASN A 233 -1.15 17.75 18.78
CA ASN A 233 -0.67 16.38 18.57
C ASN A 233 0.62 16.16 19.38
N GLN A 234 0.72 15.06 20.11
CA GLN A 234 1.96 14.67 20.78
C GLN A 234 2.46 13.31 20.29
N TYR A 235 3.75 13.27 19.94
CA TYR A 235 4.45 12.16 19.34
C TYR A 235 5.60 11.73 20.25
N GLU A 236 5.60 10.46 20.62
CA GLU A 236 6.76 9.80 21.25
C GLU A 236 7.78 9.34 20.20
N PRO A 237 9.05 9.10 20.57
CA PRO A 237 10.04 8.57 19.64
C PRO A 237 9.60 7.26 18.97
N GLY A 238 9.53 7.24 17.64
CA GLY A 238 9.01 6.11 16.85
C GLY A 238 7.58 6.30 16.35
N GLN A 239 6.84 7.26 16.87
CA GLN A 239 5.50 7.61 16.42
C GLN A 239 5.53 8.59 15.23
N GLY A 240 4.39 8.72 14.56
CA GLY A 240 4.25 9.53 13.35
C GLY A 240 2.80 9.77 12.94
N ILE A 241 2.62 10.39 11.78
CA ILE A 241 1.33 10.61 11.14
C ILE A 241 1.44 10.25 9.65
N PRO A 242 0.53 9.41 9.11
CA PRO A 242 0.54 9.05 7.70
C PRO A 242 0.47 10.28 6.79
N PRO A 243 1.00 10.21 5.56
CA PRO A 243 0.84 11.27 4.57
C PRO A 243 -0.64 11.58 4.31
N HIS A 244 -1.03 12.84 4.44
CA HIS A 244 -2.40 13.30 4.22
C HIS A 244 -2.44 14.76 3.73
N ILE A 245 -3.62 15.20 3.30
CA ILE A 245 -3.93 16.60 2.99
C ILE A 245 -5.08 16.99 3.93
N ASP A 246 -4.97 18.15 4.57
CA ASP A 246 -6.05 18.65 5.43
C ASP A 246 -7.26 19.03 4.58
N THR A 247 -8.43 18.48 4.90
CA THR A 247 -9.69 18.58 4.14
C THR A 247 -10.00 20.01 3.67
N HIS A 248 -10.29 20.17 2.38
CA HIS A 248 -10.42 21.49 1.76
C HIS A 248 -11.73 22.17 2.16
N SER A 249 -12.83 21.40 2.30
CA SER A 249 -14.13 21.93 2.75
C SER A 249 -14.16 22.32 4.23
N ALA A 250 -13.23 21.78 5.03
CA ALA A 250 -13.21 21.94 6.48
C ALA A 250 -12.48 23.22 6.90
N PHE A 251 -11.38 23.56 6.22
CA PHE A 251 -10.51 24.65 6.64
C PHE A 251 -10.14 25.59 5.49
N GLU A 252 -9.90 26.86 5.83
CA GLU A 252 -9.39 27.88 4.91
C GLU A 252 -7.95 27.57 4.48
N ASP A 253 -7.41 28.38 3.57
CA ASP A 253 -6.09 28.19 2.94
C ASP A 253 -4.93 28.13 3.96
N GLU A 254 -4.93 29.01 4.94
CA GLU A 254 -3.79 29.18 5.84
C GLU A 254 -3.83 28.19 7.00
N ILE A 255 -2.83 27.32 7.06
CA ILE A 255 -2.56 26.47 8.23
C ILE A 255 -1.18 26.76 8.76
N ILE A 256 -1.12 26.98 10.06
CA ILE A 256 0.15 27.10 10.76
C ILE A 256 0.30 25.99 11.78
N SER A 257 1.50 25.44 11.91
CA SER A 257 1.82 24.40 12.88
C SER A 257 3.07 24.79 13.67
N LEU A 258 2.88 25.06 14.96
CA LEU A 258 3.94 25.36 15.91
C LEU A 258 4.53 24.05 16.45
N SER A 259 5.85 23.90 16.39
CA SER A 259 6.59 22.70 16.86
C SER A 259 7.25 22.97 18.20
N LEU A 260 6.97 22.11 19.20
CA LEU A 260 7.41 22.24 20.59
C LEU A 260 8.03 20.93 21.12
N GLY A 261 8.90 21.04 22.12
CA GLY A 261 9.53 19.95 22.86
C GLY A 261 10.73 19.32 22.15
N ALA A 262 10.52 18.81 20.94
CA ALA A 262 11.58 18.23 20.13
C ALA A 262 11.39 18.55 18.64
N GLU A 263 12.50 18.60 17.92
CA GLU A 263 12.52 18.74 16.47
C GLU A 263 12.14 17.44 15.76
N ILE A 264 11.66 17.55 14.52
CA ILE A 264 11.27 16.39 13.72
C ILE A 264 11.38 16.66 12.23
N VAL A 265 11.56 15.61 11.43
CA VAL A 265 11.42 15.69 9.98
C VAL A 265 9.98 15.39 9.54
N MET A 266 9.40 16.31 8.80
CA MET A 266 8.11 16.16 8.11
C MET A 266 8.36 15.95 6.61
N ASP A 267 7.73 14.91 6.06
CA ASP A 267 7.85 14.52 4.66
C ASP A 267 6.68 15.12 3.87
N PHE A 268 6.98 15.86 2.80
CA PHE A 268 6.03 16.39 1.84
C PHE A 268 6.12 15.62 0.53
N LYS A 269 4.99 15.20 -0.04
CA LYS A 269 4.95 14.51 -1.34
C LYS A 269 3.94 15.15 -2.28
N HIS A 270 4.39 15.45 -3.48
CA HIS A 270 3.58 15.94 -4.57
C HIS A 270 3.05 14.78 -5.43
N PRO A 271 1.85 14.90 -6.02
CA PRO A 271 1.27 13.84 -6.86
C PRO A 271 2.10 13.42 -8.09
N ASP A 272 3.01 14.27 -8.57
CA ASP A 272 3.93 13.95 -9.68
C ASP A 272 5.15 13.10 -9.27
N GLY A 273 5.23 12.71 -7.99
CA GLY A 273 6.31 11.90 -7.44
C GLY A 273 7.42 12.69 -6.75
N ARG A 274 7.43 14.04 -6.82
CA ARG A 274 8.39 14.84 -6.05
C ARG A 274 8.18 14.64 -4.55
N THR A 275 9.27 14.41 -3.82
CA THR A 275 9.26 14.27 -2.36
C THR A 275 10.28 15.22 -1.75
N VAL A 276 9.89 15.89 -0.67
CA VAL A 276 10.70 16.87 0.03
C VAL A 276 10.63 16.59 1.54
N ALA A 277 11.77 16.29 2.15
CA ALA A 277 11.87 16.14 3.61
C ALA A 277 12.28 17.47 4.24
N ILE A 278 11.53 17.92 5.24
CA ILE A 278 11.68 19.25 5.84
C ILE A 278 11.93 19.09 7.33
N MET A 279 13.02 19.68 7.80
CA MET A 279 13.31 19.75 9.23
C MET A 279 12.42 20.80 9.88
N LEU A 280 11.74 20.41 10.95
CA LEU A 280 10.94 21.29 11.81
C LEU A 280 11.63 21.41 13.17
N PRO A 281 12.42 22.47 13.41
CA PRO A 281 13.09 22.69 14.68
C PRO A 281 12.10 22.90 15.83
N GLN A 282 12.58 22.77 17.06
CA GLN A 282 11.87 23.24 18.24
C GLN A 282 11.63 24.76 18.17
N CYS A 283 10.54 25.23 18.77
CA CYS A 283 10.11 26.63 18.74
C CYS A 283 9.96 27.21 17.33
N SER A 284 9.66 26.37 16.33
CA SER A 284 9.48 26.81 14.93
C SER A 284 8.02 26.81 14.50
N LEU A 285 7.68 27.70 13.57
CA LEU A 285 6.38 27.77 12.92
C LEU A 285 6.48 27.28 11.48
N LEU A 286 5.75 26.22 11.17
CA LEU A 286 5.47 25.83 9.80
C LEU A 286 4.24 26.60 9.31
N VAL A 287 4.32 27.23 8.15
CA VAL A 287 3.19 27.91 7.48
C VAL A 287 2.94 27.23 6.15
N MET A 288 1.73 26.70 5.97
CA MET A 288 1.22 26.09 4.75
C MET A 288 0.13 26.97 4.17
N ALA A 289 0.31 27.39 2.92
CA ALA A 289 -0.67 28.11 2.12
C ALA A 289 -0.53 27.75 0.64
N GLY A 290 -1.58 27.96 -0.15
CA GLY A 290 -1.60 27.68 -1.58
C GLY A 290 -1.31 26.22 -1.90
N GLU A 291 -0.37 25.97 -2.82
CA GLU A 291 -0.05 24.63 -3.31
C GLU A 291 0.39 23.68 -2.19
N SER A 292 1.27 24.14 -1.31
CA SER A 292 1.79 23.35 -0.17
C SER A 292 0.69 22.84 0.77
N ARG A 293 -0.43 23.55 0.84
CA ARG A 293 -1.60 23.18 1.66
C ARG A 293 -2.56 22.29 0.89
N TYR A 294 -2.88 22.63 -0.35
CA TYR A 294 -3.99 22.02 -1.09
C TYR A 294 -3.60 20.84 -1.97
N LEU A 295 -2.35 20.75 -2.40
CA LEU A 295 -1.93 19.75 -3.38
C LEU A 295 -0.90 18.77 -2.81
N TRP A 296 0.02 19.26 -1.98
CA TRP A 296 1.05 18.44 -1.36
C TRP A 296 0.47 17.67 -0.17
N THR A 297 0.78 16.38 -0.10
CA THR A 297 0.56 15.60 1.12
C THR A 297 1.69 15.88 2.10
N HIS A 298 1.40 15.87 3.39
CA HIS A 298 2.39 16.00 4.46
C HIS A 298 2.22 14.88 5.48
N GLY A 299 3.32 14.42 6.05
CA GLY A 299 3.33 13.32 7.03
C GLY A 299 4.60 13.29 7.87
N ILE A 300 4.57 12.54 8.96
CA ILE A 300 5.75 12.27 9.79
C ILE A 300 5.94 10.77 9.77
N THR A 301 6.99 10.30 9.08
CA THR A 301 7.31 8.88 9.04
C THR A 301 7.55 8.33 10.46
N PRO A 302 6.94 7.19 10.86
CA PRO A 302 7.22 6.54 12.15
C PRO A 302 8.65 6.01 12.21
N ARG A 303 9.55 6.75 12.87
CA ARG A 303 10.96 6.38 13.07
C ARG A 303 11.49 6.98 14.37
N LYS A 304 12.55 6.41 14.91
CA LYS A 304 13.21 6.90 16.14
C LYS A 304 14.34 7.89 15.85
N TYR A 305 14.83 7.93 14.62
CA TYR A 305 15.94 8.76 14.18
C TYR A 305 15.61 9.41 12.85
N ASP A 306 16.01 10.66 12.68
CA ASP A 306 15.96 11.39 11.42
C ASP A 306 17.37 11.48 10.80
N VAL A 307 17.45 11.40 9.48
CA VAL A 307 18.68 11.71 8.74
C VAL A 307 18.66 13.20 8.44
N ILE A 308 19.59 13.96 9.02
CA ILE A 308 19.67 15.42 8.89
C ILE A 308 21.03 15.84 8.35
N GLN A 309 21.16 17.11 7.94
CA GLN A 309 22.45 17.67 7.59
C GLN A 309 23.29 17.96 8.83
N ALA A 310 24.58 17.61 8.80
CA ALA A 310 25.58 17.90 9.80
C ALA A 310 26.05 19.36 9.62
N SER A 311 25.24 20.34 10.00
CA SER A 311 25.69 21.73 10.01
C SER A 311 26.50 22.03 11.28
N GLU A 312 27.77 22.42 11.14
CA GLU A 312 28.56 23.05 12.22
C GLU A 312 28.13 24.52 12.48
N LEU A 313 27.28 25.09 11.62
CA LEU A 313 26.94 26.52 11.57
C LEU A 313 25.45 26.85 11.86
N GLY A 314 24.71 25.95 12.50
CA GLY A 314 23.48 26.31 13.21
C GLY A 314 22.26 26.76 12.38
N GLN A 315 22.26 26.62 11.05
CA GLN A 315 21.05 26.73 10.24
C GLN A 315 20.31 25.39 10.23
N LYS A 316 19.19 25.31 10.97
CA LYS A 316 18.35 24.11 11.07
C LYS A 316 17.16 24.13 10.09
N VAL A 317 17.07 25.14 9.22
CA VAL A 317 15.97 25.31 8.26
C VAL A 317 16.40 25.04 6.83
N GLY A 318 15.58 24.21 6.18
CA GLY A 318 15.65 23.92 4.76
C GLY A 318 15.11 22.54 4.43
N THR A 319 14.96 22.30 3.15
CA THR A 319 14.91 20.94 2.61
C THR A 319 16.18 20.20 3.03
N ILE A 320 16.03 18.99 3.55
CA ILE A 320 17.17 18.10 3.77
C ILE A 320 17.67 17.71 2.38
N THR A 321 18.65 18.44 1.86
CA THR A 321 19.22 18.10 0.57
C THR A 321 19.98 16.81 0.74
N SER A 322 19.84 15.93 -0.24
CA SER A 322 20.57 14.67 -0.36
C SER A 322 22.04 14.89 -0.74
N ASN A 323 22.65 15.99 -0.29
CA ASN A 323 24.10 16.13 -0.32
C ASN A 323 24.68 15.16 0.71
N VAL A 324 25.09 13.99 0.21
CA VAL A 324 25.64 12.86 0.97
C VAL A 324 26.92 13.24 1.74
N GLY A 325 27.53 14.37 1.36
CA GLY A 325 28.70 14.97 1.96
C GLY A 325 28.54 15.26 3.45
N ASP A 326 27.37 15.68 3.92
CA ASP A 326 27.17 16.19 5.29
C ASP A 326 25.89 15.65 5.93
N LEU A 327 25.64 14.34 5.92
CA LEU A 327 24.46 13.75 6.59
C LEU A 327 24.83 13.07 7.92
N THR A 328 23.97 13.18 8.94
CA THR A 328 24.09 12.48 10.24
C THR A 328 22.73 12.03 10.77
N LEU A 329 22.73 11.22 11.84
CA LEU A 329 21.52 10.81 12.55
C LEU A 329 21.18 11.78 13.68
N ASN A 330 19.90 12.10 13.83
CA ASN A 330 19.36 12.83 14.97
C ASN A 330 18.28 12.00 15.66
N ARG A 331 18.43 11.75 16.95
CA ARG A 331 17.48 10.97 17.74
C ARG A 331 16.24 11.81 18.03
N ARG A 332 15.05 11.27 17.78
CA ARG A 332 13.79 11.96 18.11
C ARG A 332 13.56 11.97 19.62
N GLY A 333 13.12 13.12 20.12
CA GLY A 333 12.53 13.28 21.44
C GLY A 333 11.00 13.29 21.39
N THR A 334 10.36 13.50 22.55
CA THR A 334 8.91 13.71 22.62
C THR A 334 8.56 15.08 22.04
N ARG A 335 7.79 15.09 20.96
CA ARG A 335 7.39 16.32 20.25
C ARG A 335 5.91 16.58 20.43
N THR A 336 5.56 17.82 20.76
CA THR A 336 4.18 18.31 20.72
C THR A 336 4.03 19.35 19.61
N SER A 337 2.94 19.34 18.86
CA SER A 337 2.66 20.36 17.86
C SER A 337 1.26 20.93 17.99
N PHE A 338 1.16 22.24 17.86
CA PHE A 338 -0.08 22.99 17.89
C PHE A 338 -0.40 23.41 16.45
N THR A 339 -1.40 22.79 15.85
CA THR A 339 -1.81 23.08 14.48
C THR A 339 -3.08 23.92 14.48
N PHE A 340 -2.97 25.15 14.00
CA PHE A 340 -4.02 26.16 14.00
C PHE A 340 -4.63 26.31 12.61
N ARG A 341 -5.96 26.34 12.55
CA ARG A 341 -6.73 26.42 11.31
C ARG A 341 -7.94 27.34 11.49
N LYS A 342 -8.36 27.96 10.39
CA LYS A 342 -9.66 28.65 10.30
C LYS A 342 -10.68 27.72 9.66
N VAL A 343 -11.79 27.44 10.34
CA VAL A 343 -12.89 26.64 9.80
C VAL A 343 -13.53 27.37 8.62
N ARG A 344 -13.59 26.68 7.49
CA ARG A 344 -14.16 27.19 6.25
C ARG A 344 -15.69 27.11 6.30
N ARG A 345 -16.37 28.20 5.92
CA ARG A 345 -17.85 28.26 5.91
C ARG A 345 -18.47 27.98 4.53
N SER A 346 -17.84 28.45 3.46
CA SER A 346 -18.27 28.19 2.08
C SER A 346 -17.63 26.93 1.48
N PRO A 347 -18.17 26.32 0.42
CA PRO A 347 -17.47 25.28 -0.34
C PRO A 347 -16.11 25.79 -0.85
N CYS A 348 -15.10 24.93 -0.87
CA CYS A 348 -13.79 25.27 -1.43
C CYS A 348 -13.83 25.28 -2.97
N ASN A 349 -13.18 26.26 -3.58
CA ASN A 349 -13.07 26.46 -5.02
C ASN A 349 -11.60 26.66 -5.48
N CYS A 350 -10.65 26.03 -4.77
CA CYS A 350 -9.22 26.13 -5.10
C CYS A 350 -8.90 25.62 -6.52
N ILE A 351 -7.75 26.00 -7.07
CA ILE A 351 -7.29 25.59 -8.41
C ILE A 351 -6.88 24.10 -8.53
N TYR A 352 -7.15 23.28 -7.51
CA TYR A 352 -6.73 21.89 -7.40
C TYR A 352 -7.93 20.93 -7.24
N PRO A 353 -8.80 20.81 -8.26
CA PRO A 353 -10.05 20.03 -8.17
C PRO A 353 -9.79 18.53 -7.98
N SER A 354 -8.66 18.00 -8.45
CA SER A 354 -8.29 16.57 -8.36
C SER A 354 -8.14 16.05 -6.93
N VAL A 355 -7.93 16.94 -5.96
CA VAL A 355 -7.76 16.62 -4.53
C VAL A 355 -8.75 17.35 -3.62
N CYS A 356 -9.49 18.34 -4.15
CA CYS A 356 -10.48 19.11 -3.42
C CYS A 356 -11.81 18.37 -3.23
N ASP A 357 -12.16 18.04 -2.00
CA ASP A 357 -13.42 17.36 -1.66
C ASP A 357 -14.67 18.19 -2.00
N SER A 358 -14.62 19.52 -1.89
CA SER A 358 -15.74 20.41 -2.29
C SER A 358 -16.00 20.42 -3.80
N GLN A 359 -14.95 20.29 -4.62
CA GLN A 359 -15.06 20.33 -6.10
C GLN A 359 -15.18 18.93 -6.70
N LYS A 360 -14.67 17.90 -6.03
CA LYS A 360 -15.04 16.51 -6.29
C LYS A 360 -16.55 16.32 -6.18
N GLY A 361 -17.23 17.09 -5.33
CA GLY A 361 -18.69 17.16 -5.27
C GLY A 361 -19.39 17.76 -6.50
N GLN A 362 -18.69 18.54 -7.34
CA GLN A 362 -19.22 19.07 -8.60
C GLN A 362 -18.95 18.17 -9.82
N GLN A 363 -17.96 17.27 -9.73
CA GLN A 363 -17.93 16.06 -10.57
C GLN A 363 -18.86 15.02 -9.96
N THR A 364 -20.16 15.20 -10.16
CA THR A 364 -21.25 14.26 -9.87
C THR A 364 -20.77 12.92 -9.29
N GLN A 365 -20.71 12.79 -7.96
CA GLN A 365 -20.96 11.47 -7.37
C GLN A 365 -22.43 11.17 -7.64
N VAL A 366 -22.74 10.80 -8.89
CA VAL A 366 -23.85 9.90 -9.13
C VAL A 366 -23.46 8.67 -8.34
N GLN A 367 -24.17 8.38 -7.24
CA GLN A 367 -24.00 7.10 -6.59
C GLN A 367 -24.12 6.01 -7.66
N PRO A 368 -23.24 5.00 -7.65
CA PRO A 368 -23.19 4.01 -8.72
C PRO A 368 -24.58 3.42 -8.91
N SER A 369 -25.11 3.58 -10.12
CA SER A 369 -26.46 3.16 -10.51
C SER A 369 -26.34 2.11 -11.60
N PHE A 370 -27.45 1.40 -11.83
CA PHE A 370 -27.53 0.40 -12.87
C PHE A 370 -27.36 1.06 -14.25
N PRO A 371 -26.48 0.55 -15.12
CA PRO A 371 -26.29 1.14 -16.44
C PRO A 371 -27.51 0.86 -17.31
N HIS A 372 -28.03 1.89 -17.98
CA HIS A 372 -29.17 1.77 -18.90
C HIS A 372 -28.77 1.75 -20.37
N ASN A 373 -27.51 2.04 -20.67
CA ASN A 373 -26.96 2.05 -22.03
C ASN A 373 -25.47 1.68 -22.05
N GLU A 374 -24.95 1.47 -23.25
CA GLU A 374 -23.57 1.04 -23.49
C GLU A 374 -22.50 2.01 -22.95
N MET A 375 -22.79 3.32 -23.00
CA MET A 375 -21.87 4.35 -22.52
C MET A 375 -21.77 4.33 -20.99
N GLU A 376 -22.91 4.20 -20.30
CA GLU A 376 -22.97 4.05 -18.85
C GLU A 376 -22.33 2.75 -18.38
N ALA A 377 -22.58 1.65 -19.09
CA ALA A 377 -21.97 0.34 -18.83
C ALA A 377 -20.44 0.41 -18.89
N SER A 378 -19.91 0.96 -20.00
CA SER A 378 -18.47 1.14 -20.19
C SER A 378 -17.85 2.05 -19.11
N LYS A 379 -18.55 3.13 -18.72
CA LYS A 379 -18.09 4.03 -17.66
C LYS A 379 -18.07 3.37 -16.28
N LEU A 380 -19.09 2.59 -15.96
CA LEU A 380 -19.17 1.82 -14.71
C LEU A 380 -18.01 0.83 -14.62
N GLU A 381 -17.75 0.09 -15.70
CA GLU A 381 -16.64 -0.87 -15.79
C GLU A 381 -15.28 -0.17 -15.72
N GLN A 382 -15.13 0.99 -16.38
CA GLN A 382 -13.91 1.78 -16.30
C GLN A 382 -13.58 2.20 -14.86
N GLU A 383 -14.59 2.62 -14.10
CA GLU A 383 -14.42 3.11 -12.72
C GLU A 383 -14.26 1.96 -11.72
N TYR A 384 -15.16 0.98 -11.76
CA TYR A 384 -15.28 -0.07 -10.74
C TYR A 384 -14.69 -1.42 -11.16
N VAL A 385 -14.06 -1.52 -12.33
CA VAL A 385 -13.30 -2.71 -12.74
C VAL A 385 -11.90 -2.32 -13.17
N HIS A 386 -11.76 -1.53 -14.24
CA HIS A 386 -10.45 -1.28 -14.87
C HIS A 386 -9.50 -0.52 -13.94
N LYS A 387 -9.91 0.64 -13.44
CA LYS A 387 -9.09 1.42 -12.48
C LYS A 387 -8.75 0.61 -11.24
N VAL A 388 -9.74 -0.11 -10.70
CA VAL A 388 -9.55 -0.90 -9.48
C VAL A 388 -8.50 -1.99 -9.67
N TYR A 389 -8.58 -2.80 -10.73
CA TYR A 389 -7.59 -3.85 -10.98
C TYR A 389 -6.21 -3.30 -11.31
N GLU A 390 -6.12 -2.14 -11.97
CA GLU A 390 -4.85 -1.44 -12.17
C GLU A 390 -4.20 -1.09 -10.83
N GLU A 391 -4.98 -0.57 -9.87
CA GLU A 391 -4.48 -0.18 -8.55
C GLU A 391 -4.15 -1.37 -7.63
N ILE A 392 -4.95 -2.44 -7.65
CA ILE A 392 -4.77 -3.58 -6.73
C ILE A 392 -3.90 -4.71 -7.29
N ALA A 393 -3.38 -4.61 -8.53
CA ALA A 393 -2.73 -5.70 -9.27
C ALA A 393 -1.69 -6.49 -8.46
N ARG A 394 -0.77 -5.80 -7.76
CA ARG A 394 0.28 -6.44 -6.95
C ARG A 394 -0.29 -7.25 -5.78
N HIS A 395 -1.20 -6.68 -5.01
CA HIS A 395 -1.84 -7.38 -3.89
C HIS A 395 -2.78 -8.49 -4.37
N PHE A 396 -3.48 -8.30 -5.50
CA PHE A 396 -4.24 -9.38 -6.15
C PHE A 396 -3.32 -10.55 -6.50
N SER A 397 -2.16 -10.28 -7.09
CA SER A 397 -1.21 -11.31 -7.49
C SER A 397 -0.64 -12.09 -6.30
N SER A 398 -0.26 -11.43 -5.20
CA SER A 398 0.34 -12.09 -4.03
C SER A 398 -0.61 -13.06 -3.33
N THR A 399 -1.91 -12.84 -3.47
CA THR A 399 -2.94 -13.59 -2.73
C THR A 399 -3.66 -14.65 -3.57
N ARG A 400 -3.51 -14.62 -4.90
CA ARG A 400 -4.24 -15.48 -5.86
C ARG A 400 -3.27 -16.23 -6.79
N HIS A 401 -2.42 -17.08 -6.20
CA HIS A 401 -1.42 -17.86 -6.95
C HIS A 401 -1.81 -19.32 -7.24
N SER A 402 -2.74 -19.92 -6.49
CA SER A 402 -3.06 -21.35 -6.63
C SER A 402 -4.05 -21.62 -7.78
N PRO A 403 -3.68 -22.43 -8.79
CA PRO A 403 -4.58 -22.83 -9.87
C PRO A 403 -5.74 -23.69 -9.37
N TRP A 404 -6.90 -23.57 -10.03
CA TRP A 404 -8.07 -24.40 -9.73
C TRP A 404 -7.95 -25.78 -10.41
N PRO A 405 -8.14 -26.90 -9.68
CA PRO A 405 -7.86 -28.24 -10.21
C PRO A 405 -8.58 -28.58 -11.52
N ARG A 406 -9.85 -28.21 -11.66
CA ARG A 406 -10.64 -28.50 -12.87
C ARG A 406 -10.21 -27.69 -14.08
N VAL A 407 -9.70 -26.46 -13.88
CA VAL A 407 -9.11 -25.67 -14.96
C VAL A 407 -7.79 -26.30 -15.41
N VAL A 408 -6.97 -26.77 -14.46
CA VAL A 408 -5.73 -27.51 -14.75
C VAL A 408 -6.02 -28.80 -15.50
N GLU A 409 -7.04 -29.55 -15.10
CA GLU A 409 -7.47 -30.78 -15.78
C GLU A 409 -7.90 -30.51 -17.22
N PHE A 410 -8.70 -29.46 -17.45
CA PHE A 410 -9.08 -29.03 -18.79
C PHE A 410 -7.85 -28.74 -19.66
N LEU A 411 -6.92 -27.90 -19.18
CA LEU A 411 -5.69 -27.58 -19.93
C LEU A 411 -4.81 -28.82 -20.17
N ARG A 412 -4.70 -29.73 -19.20
CA ARG A 412 -3.93 -30.97 -19.36
C ARG A 412 -4.58 -31.98 -20.30
N SER A 413 -5.89 -31.90 -20.49
CA SER A 413 -6.63 -32.77 -21.41
C SER A 413 -6.49 -32.36 -22.89
N LEU A 414 -5.99 -31.15 -23.17
CA LEU A 414 -5.82 -30.66 -24.52
C LEU A 414 -4.70 -31.40 -25.26
N PRO A 415 -4.84 -31.64 -26.59
CA PRO A 415 -3.78 -32.24 -27.39
C PRO A 415 -2.46 -31.45 -27.34
N LYS A 416 -1.34 -32.16 -27.43
CA LYS A 416 -0.01 -31.53 -27.54
C LYS A 416 0.05 -30.60 -28.75
N GLY A 417 0.68 -29.44 -28.57
CA GLY A 417 0.81 -28.41 -29.59
C GLY A 417 -0.43 -27.53 -29.78
N SER A 418 -1.47 -27.68 -28.95
CA SER A 418 -2.66 -26.83 -29.05
C SER A 418 -2.34 -25.37 -28.73
N ILE A 419 -2.95 -24.46 -29.49
CA ILE A 419 -2.89 -23.00 -29.30
C ILE A 419 -4.03 -22.58 -28.38
N VAL A 420 -3.70 -21.95 -27.25
CA VAL A 420 -4.67 -21.58 -26.21
C VAL A 420 -4.60 -20.10 -25.88
N ALA A 421 -5.76 -19.45 -25.84
CA ALA A 421 -5.89 -18.07 -25.35
C ALA A 421 -6.48 -18.04 -23.93
N ASP A 422 -5.82 -17.36 -23.00
CA ASP A 422 -6.36 -17.04 -21.67
C ASP A 422 -6.86 -15.58 -21.66
N VAL A 423 -8.17 -15.40 -21.82
CA VAL A 423 -8.80 -14.08 -21.98
C VAL A 423 -9.28 -13.56 -20.62
N GLY A 424 -8.62 -12.49 -20.16
CA GLY A 424 -8.64 -12.02 -18.78
C GLY A 424 -7.71 -12.85 -17.89
N CYS A 425 -6.46 -13.03 -18.33
CA CYS A 425 -5.48 -13.92 -17.70
C CYS A 425 -5.03 -13.47 -16.30
N GLY A 426 -5.35 -12.23 -15.90
CA GLY A 426 -4.90 -11.64 -14.66
C GLY A 426 -3.39 -11.69 -14.52
N ASN A 427 -2.89 -12.28 -13.43
CA ASN A 427 -1.47 -12.44 -13.16
C ASN A 427 -0.82 -13.64 -13.88
N GLY A 428 -1.49 -14.22 -14.88
CA GLY A 428 -0.98 -15.32 -15.71
C GLY A 428 -0.92 -16.67 -14.99
N LYS A 429 -1.73 -16.90 -13.95
CA LYS A 429 -1.64 -18.11 -13.09
C LYS A 429 -1.83 -19.45 -13.84
N TYR A 430 -2.44 -19.44 -15.02
CA TYR A 430 -2.65 -20.64 -15.84
C TYR A 430 -1.66 -20.77 -16.99
N LEU A 431 -0.96 -19.69 -17.33
CA LEU A 431 0.03 -19.68 -18.41
C LEU A 431 1.23 -20.54 -17.98
N GLY A 432 1.61 -21.50 -18.82
CA GLY A 432 2.74 -22.39 -18.55
C GLY A 432 2.44 -23.59 -17.63
N ILE A 433 1.17 -23.84 -17.26
CA ILE A 433 0.81 -25.04 -16.48
C ILE A 433 1.03 -26.34 -17.25
N ASN A 434 0.88 -26.29 -18.57
CA ASN A 434 1.11 -27.41 -19.46
C ASN A 434 2.12 -26.97 -20.54
N GLU A 435 3.36 -27.42 -20.43
CA GLU A 435 4.46 -27.08 -21.34
C GLU A 435 4.25 -27.61 -22.76
N ASP A 436 3.34 -28.58 -22.94
CA ASP A 436 2.98 -29.09 -24.26
C ASP A 436 2.02 -28.15 -25.04
N LEU A 437 1.60 -27.01 -24.47
CA LEU A 437 0.66 -26.07 -25.10
C LEU A 437 1.33 -24.73 -25.47
N TYR A 438 0.87 -24.13 -26.56
CA TYR A 438 1.22 -22.76 -26.92
C TYR A 438 0.18 -21.78 -26.36
N MET A 439 0.45 -21.23 -25.18
CA MET A 439 -0.48 -20.35 -24.48
C MET A 439 -0.10 -18.87 -24.64
N VAL A 440 -1.10 -18.02 -24.86
CA VAL A 440 -0.98 -16.56 -24.77
C VAL A 440 -2.11 -15.99 -23.92
N GLY A 441 -1.78 -15.11 -22.98
CA GLY A 441 -2.75 -14.42 -22.15
C GLY A 441 -3.06 -13.02 -22.68
N CYS A 442 -4.23 -12.50 -22.31
CA CYS A 442 -4.48 -11.08 -22.39
C CYS A 442 -5.29 -10.59 -21.20
N ASP A 443 -5.06 -9.34 -20.78
CA ASP A 443 -5.81 -8.71 -19.71
C ASP A 443 -5.96 -7.21 -20.01
N ARG A 444 -6.99 -6.57 -19.44
CA ARG A 444 -7.20 -5.13 -19.62
C ARG A 444 -6.23 -4.31 -18.78
N SER A 445 -5.78 -4.85 -17.63
CA SER A 445 -4.86 -4.19 -16.72
C SER A 445 -3.42 -4.32 -17.19
N LYS A 446 -2.75 -3.18 -17.38
CA LYS A 446 -1.34 -3.17 -17.75
C LYS A 446 -0.49 -3.72 -16.62
N ASN A 447 -0.77 -3.33 -15.37
CA ASN A 447 -0.03 -3.83 -14.21
C ASN A 447 -0.12 -5.36 -14.03
N LEU A 448 -1.24 -6.00 -14.39
CA LEU A 448 -1.35 -7.47 -14.36
C LEU A 448 -0.57 -8.14 -15.51
N VAL A 449 -0.57 -7.53 -16.71
CA VAL A 449 0.25 -7.99 -17.84
C VAL A 449 1.75 -7.82 -17.57
N ASP A 450 2.16 -6.73 -16.92
CA ASP A 450 3.56 -6.53 -16.52
C ASP A 450 4.04 -7.65 -15.57
N ILE A 451 3.19 -8.08 -14.62
CA ILE A 451 3.45 -9.22 -13.73
C ILE A 451 3.58 -10.54 -14.52
N CYS A 452 2.83 -10.71 -15.61
CA CYS A 452 3.02 -11.86 -16.49
C CYS A 452 4.42 -11.85 -17.14
N GLY A 453 4.88 -10.67 -17.57
CA GLY A 453 6.24 -10.46 -18.06
C GLY A 453 7.31 -10.81 -17.02
N GLU A 454 7.12 -10.40 -15.77
CA GLU A 454 8.01 -10.77 -14.65
C GLU A 454 8.10 -12.29 -14.43
N LYS A 455 7.01 -13.03 -14.73
CA LYS A 455 6.95 -14.50 -14.67
C LYS A 455 7.43 -15.19 -15.96
N ASN A 456 7.93 -14.45 -16.94
CA ASN A 456 8.35 -14.95 -18.26
C ASN A 456 7.24 -15.70 -19.02
N VAL A 457 5.98 -15.30 -18.85
CA VAL A 457 4.85 -15.84 -19.64
C VAL A 457 4.34 -14.80 -20.63
N GLN A 458 3.82 -15.27 -21.77
CA GLN A 458 3.40 -14.41 -22.87
C GLN A 458 2.01 -13.83 -22.59
N ALA A 459 1.92 -12.52 -22.41
CA ALA A 459 0.65 -11.81 -22.29
C ALA A 459 0.71 -10.39 -22.88
N PHE A 460 -0.44 -9.84 -23.27
CA PHE A 460 -0.55 -8.48 -23.79
C PHE A 460 -1.82 -7.77 -23.30
N VAL A 461 -1.83 -6.44 -23.37
CA VAL A 461 -2.96 -5.63 -22.93
C VAL A 461 -4.05 -5.56 -24.01
N CYS A 462 -5.29 -5.94 -23.69
CA CYS A 462 -6.43 -5.73 -24.60
C CYS A 462 -7.79 -5.69 -23.89
N ASP A 463 -8.84 -5.35 -24.64
CA ASP A 463 -10.22 -5.51 -24.22
C ASP A 463 -10.70 -6.93 -24.55
N ALA A 464 -11.33 -7.61 -23.59
CA ALA A 464 -11.88 -8.96 -23.79
C ALA A 464 -13.11 -8.99 -24.71
N LEU A 465 -13.69 -7.83 -25.05
CA LEU A 465 -14.71 -7.69 -26.09
C LEU A 465 -14.13 -7.57 -27.50
N SER A 466 -12.82 -7.35 -27.64
CA SER A 466 -12.14 -7.20 -28.93
C SER A 466 -10.67 -7.60 -28.80
N VAL A 467 -10.42 -8.90 -28.87
CA VAL A 467 -9.10 -9.49 -28.70
C VAL A 467 -8.33 -9.47 -30.03
N PRO A 468 -7.11 -8.89 -30.10
CA PRO A 468 -6.30 -8.79 -31.32
C PRO A 468 -5.64 -10.12 -31.74
N ILE A 469 -6.36 -11.24 -31.58
CA ILE A 469 -5.99 -12.57 -32.08
C ILE A 469 -6.91 -12.89 -33.26
N ARG A 470 -6.35 -13.53 -34.29
CA ARG A 470 -7.05 -13.88 -35.53
C ARG A 470 -8.27 -14.77 -35.23
N SER A 471 -9.36 -14.56 -35.95
CA SER A 471 -10.52 -15.46 -35.84
C SER A 471 -10.14 -16.88 -36.25
N GLY A 472 -10.62 -17.88 -35.52
CA GLY A 472 -10.42 -19.29 -35.89
C GLY A 472 -9.01 -19.82 -35.68
N SER A 473 -8.16 -19.15 -34.88
CA SER A 473 -6.76 -19.57 -34.69
C SER A 473 -6.49 -20.35 -33.41
N CYS A 474 -7.41 -20.35 -32.45
CA CYS A 474 -7.23 -21.03 -31.16
C CYS A 474 -7.92 -22.40 -31.16
N ASP A 475 -7.25 -23.40 -30.61
CA ASP A 475 -7.83 -24.73 -30.37
C ASP A 475 -8.67 -24.73 -29.10
N ALA A 476 -8.25 -23.93 -28.11
CA ALA A 476 -9.02 -23.70 -26.90
C ALA A 476 -8.91 -22.26 -26.39
N CYS A 477 -9.89 -21.85 -25.60
CA CYS A 477 -9.83 -20.62 -24.82
C CYS A 477 -10.21 -20.89 -23.36
N ILE A 478 -9.66 -20.11 -22.44
CA ILE A 478 -10.17 -20.05 -21.06
C ILE A 478 -10.52 -18.61 -20.72
N SER A 479 -11.56 -18.43 -19.92
CA SER A 479 -11.93 -17.13 -19.34
C SER A 479 -12.43 -17.37 -17.92
N ILE A 480 -11.55 -17.13 -16.95
CA ILE A 480 -11.74 -17.59 -15.58
C ILE A 480 -11.92 -16.40 -14.65
N ALA A 481 -13.13 -16.23 -14.11
CA ALA A 481 -13.50 -15.13 -13.23
C ALA A 481 -13.37 -13.74 -13.92
N VAL A 482 -13.89 -13.62 -15.15
CA VAL A 482 -13.78 -12.41 -15.97
C VAL A 482 -15.16 -11.87 -16.37
N ILE A 483 -16.03 -12.72 -16.93
CA ILE A 483 -17.27 -12.27 -17.59
C ILE A 483 -18.26 -11.58 -16.63
N HIS A 484 -18.19 -11.89 -15.33
CA HIS A 484 -18.97 -11.21 -14.30
C HIS A 484 -18.59 -9.73 -14.11
N HIS A 485 -17.51 -9.24 -14.72
CA HIS A 485 -17.17 -7.83 -14.68
C HIS A 485 -17.90 -6.98 -15.73
N PHE A 486 -18.59 -7.60 -16.70
CA PHE A 486 -19.37 -6.85 -17.69
C PHE A 486 -20.76 -6.54 -17.17
N SER A 487 -21.11 -5.26 -17.26
CA SER A 487 -22.21 -4.66 -16.51
C SER A 487 -23.59 -4.80 -17.13
N THR A 488 -23.66 -5.26 -18.38
CA THR A 488 -24.91 -5.53 -19.09
C THR A 488 -24.91 -6.94 -19.67
N ALA A 489 -26.09 -7.50 -19.87
CA ALA A 489 -26.25 -8.84 -20.45
C ALA A 489 -25.66 -8.91 -21.87
N GLU A 490 -25.81 -7.83 -22.64
CA GLU A 490 -25.32 -7.70 -24.01
C GLU A 490 -23.78 -7.76 -24.05
N ARG A 491 -23.10 -7.08 -23.13
CA ARG A 491 -21.64 -7.10 -23.01
C ARG A 491 -21.13 -8.46 -22.54
N ARG A 492 -21.84 -9.14 -21.62
CA ARG A 492 -21.54 -10.53 -21.22
C ARG A 492 -21.66 -11.50 -22.40
N ALA A 493 -22.73 -11.39 -23.19
CA ALA A 493 -22.90 -12.19 -24.40
C ALA A 493 -21.85 -11.86 -25.48
N ALA A 494 -21.46 -10.59 -25.63
CA ALA A 494 -20.41 -10.16 -26.54
C ALA A 494 -19.04 -10.76 -26.17
N ALA A 495 -18.70 -10.82 -24.88
CA ALA A 495 -17.47 -11.48 -24.42
C ALA A 495 -17.44 -12.98 -24.79
N ILE A 496 -18.55 -13.70 -24.60
CA ILE A 496 -18.63 -15.12 -24.98
C ILE A 496 -18.55 -15.29 -26.51
N ARG A 497 -19.21 -14.40 -27.26
CA ARG A 497 -19.12 -14.37 -28.73
C ARG A 497 -17.69 -14.12 -29.20
N GLU A 498 -16.95 -13.28 -28.50
CA GLU A 498 -15.54 -13.02 -28.80
C GLU A 498 -14.66 -14.25 -28.55
N LEU A 499 -14.88 -14.99 -27.45
CA LEU A 499 -14.23 -16.29 -27.24
C LEU A 499 -14.53 -17.26 -28.39
N ALA A 500 -15.79 -17.35 -28.82
CA ALA A 500 -16.19 -18.17 -29.95
C ALA A 500 -15.53 -17.72 -31.27
N ARG A 501 -15.31 -16.42 -31.47
CA ARG A 501 -14.61 -15.90 -32.66
C ARG A 501 -13.17 -16.42 -32.72
N LEU A 502 -12.45 -16.43 -31.60
CA LEU A 502 -11.06 -16.90 -31.50
C LEU A 502 -10.90 -18.39 -31.81
N LEU A 503 -11.85 -19.21 -31.36
CA LEU A 503 -11.83 -20.66 -31.56
C LEU A 503 -11.92 -21.04 -33.04
N ARG A 504 -11.18 -22.06 -33.47
CA ARG A 504 -11.46 -22.79 -34.72
C ARG A 504 -12.75 -23.62 -34.58
N PRO A 505 -13.43 -24.02 -35.67
CA PRO A 505 -14.55 -24.96 -35.58
C PRO A 505 -14.14 -26.25 -34.84
N GLY A 506 -14.99 -26.71 -33.91
CA GLY A 506 -14.68 -27.81 -32.98
C GLY A 506 -13.72 -27.46 -31.83
N GLY A 507 -13.18 -26.23 -31.79
CA GLY A 507 -12.41 -25.74 -30.65
C GLY A 507 -13.29 -25.50 -29.43
N THR A 508 -12.72 -25.58 -28.22
CA THR A 508 -13.49 -25.51 -26.97
C THR A 508 -13.08 -24.35 -26.07
N ALA A 509 -14.03 -23.67 -25.41
CA ALA A 509 -13.72 -22.72 -24.36
C ALA A 509 -14.24 -23.16 -22.99
N LEU A 510 -13.50 -22.81 -21.94
CA LEU A 510 -13.90 -22.98 -20.55
C LEU A 510 -14.13 -21.62 -19.87
N VAL A 511 -15.34 -21.43 -19.36
CA VAL A 511 -15.77 -20.17 -18.71
C VAL A 511 -16.12 -20.44 -17.26
N TYR A 512 -15.60 -19.61 -16.34
CA TYR A 512 -15.97 -19.60 -14.91
C TYR A 512 -16.47 -18.22 -14.50
N VAL A 513 -17.64 -18.15 -13.88
CA VAL A 513 -18.24 -16.92 -13.33
C VAL A 513 -18.69 -17.12 -11.89
N TRP A 514 -18.71 -16.06 -11.09
CA TRP A 514 -19.15 -16.16 -9.69
C TRP A 514 -20.64 -16.50 -9.64
N ALA A 515 -20.99 -17.47 -8.79
CA ALA A 515 -22.37 -17.86 -8.55
C ALA A 515 -23.02 -16.95 -7.50
N MET A 516 -24.29 -16.62 -7.69
CA MET A 516 -25.15 -16.06 -6.64
C MET A 516 -25.28 -17.05 -5.49
N GLU A 517 -25.42 -18.34 -5.82
CA GLU A 517 -25.54 -19.46 -4.90
C GLU A 517 -24.17 -19.84 -4.31
N GLN A 518 -23.83 -19.27 -3.16
CA GLN A 518 -22.60 -19.63 -2.43
C GLN A 518 -22.77 -20.86 -1.51
N GLU A 519 -24.00 -21.38 -1.41
CA GLU A 519 -24.34 -22.68 -0.83
C GLU A 519 -25.12 -23.49 -1.88
N TYR A 520 -24.61 -24.67 -2.22
CA TYR A 520 -25.22 -25.51 -3.25
C TYR A 520 -25.31 -26.96 -2.77
N LYS A 521 -26.50 -27.56 -2.89
CA LYS A 521 -26.79 -28.93 -2.41
C LYS A 521 -26.29 -29.18 -0.96
N ASN A 522 -26.63 -28.26 -0.04
CA ASN A 522 -26.23 -28.28 1.38
C ASN A 522 -24.70 -28.23 1.64
N HIS A 523 -23.92 -27.80 0.64
CA HIS A 523 -22.49 -27.59 0.79
C HIS A 523 -22.13 -26.11 0.56
N LYS A 524 -21.67 -25.46 1.63
CA LYS A 524 -21.10 -24.11 1.55
C LYS A 524 -19.82 -24.09 0.73
N SER A 525 -19.70 -23.09 -0.15
CA SER A 525 -18.48 -22.82 -0.91
C SER A 525 -17.33 -22.41 0.01
N LYS A 526 -16.10 -22.43 -0.52
CA LYS A 526 -14.94 -21.89 0.19
C LYS A 526 -15.08 -20.40 0.53
N TYR A 527 -15.93 -19.65 -0.18
CA TYR A 527 -16.15 -18.23 0.07
C TYR A 527 -16.85 -17.99 1.42
N LEU A 528 -17.82 -18.84 1.78
CA LEU A 528 -18.56 -18.75 3.05
C LEU A 528 -17.91 -19.49 4.23
N LYS A 529 -16.90 -20.33 3.98
CA LYS A 529 -16.23 -21.10 5.04
C LYS A 529 -15.16 -20.26 5.74
N GLU A 530 -15.34 -20.02 7.04
CA GLU A 530 -14.30 -19.41 7.88
C GLU A 530 -13.07 -20.33 7.98
N LYS A 531 -11.87 -19.72 8.04
CA LYS A 531 -10.66 -20.46 8.43
C LYS A 531 -10.74 -20.74 9.93
N ASN A 532 -11.25 -21.92 10.31
CA ASN A 532 -11.24 -22.37 11.70
C ASN A 532 -9.81 -22.40 12.24
N GLY A 533 -9.54 -21.49 13.17
CA GLY A 533 -8.31 -21.39 13.95
C GLY A 533 -8.64 -21.34 15.44
N SER A 534 -9.41 -22.31 15.93
CA SER A 534 -9.41 -22.74 17.34
C SER A 534 -10.41 -23.90 17.47
N LYS A 535 -9.89 -25.09 17.78
CA LYS A 535 -10.67 -26.09 18.49
C LYS A 535 -10.69 -25.59 19.94
N ASP A 536 -11.86 -25.23 20.45
CA ASP A 536 -12.14 -25.44 21.86
C ASP A 536 -13.47 -26.15 21.99
N LYS A 537 -13.40 -27.20 22.82
CA LYS A 537 -14.49 -28.06 23.24
C LYS A 537 -15.40 -27.26 24.15
N GLU A 538 -16.70 -27.34 23.96
CA GLU A 538 -17.61 -27.39 25.10
C GLU A 538 -18.61 -28.53 24.90
N GLU A 539 -18.57 -29.44 25.87
CA GLU A 539 -19.47 -30.56 26.05
C GLU A 539 -20.83 -30.07 26.57
N ILE A 540 -21.89 -30.65 26.00
CA ILE A 540 -23.09 -31.19 26.65
C ILE A 540 -23.46 -30.60 28.01
N ASN A 541 -24.62 -29.94 28.05
CA ASN A 541 -25.57 -30.13 29.15
C ASN A 541 -27.01 -30.15 28.62
N THR A 542 -27.56 -31.36 28.56
CA THR A 542 -28.98 -31.66 28.49
C THR A 542 -29.65 -31.34 29.83
N ALA A 543 -30.71 -30.54 29.80
CA ALA A 543 -31.76 -30.57 30.82
C ALA A 543 -33.12 -30.36 30.16
N ALA A 544 -33.99 -31.34 30.36
CA ALA A 544 -35.32 -31.45 29.81
C ALA A 544 -36.32 -30.50 30.49
N THR A 545 -37.35 -30.08 29.76
CA THR A 545 -38.69 -29.95 30.32
C THR A 545 -39.72 -30.33 29.26
N GLN A 546 -40.65 -31.19 29.67
CA GLN A 546 -41.58 -31.97 28.88
C GLN A 546 -42.78 -31.16 28.33
N GLY A 547 -43.43 -31.74 27.31
CA GLY A 547 -44.57 -31.31 26.47
C GLY A 547 -45.90 -30.91 27.17
N PRO A 548 -47.09 -30.95 26.50
CA PRO A 548 -47.44 -31.89 25.41
C PRO A 548 -48.25 -31.35 24.20
N LEU A 549 -48.00 -32.02 23.07
CA LEU A 549 -48.89 -32.60 22.03
C LEU A 549 -50.35 -32.14 21.85
N SER A 550 -50.73 -31.86 20.59
CA SER A 550 -51.79 -32.59 19.82
C SER A 550 -51.61 -32.25 18.33
N ASP A 551 -51.23 -33.21 17.47
CA ASP A 551 -52.11 -34.10 16.68
C ASP A 551 -53.13 -33.38 15.80
N GLN A 552 -52.87 -33.35 14.47
CA GLN A 552 -53.71 -33.97 13.42
C GLN A 552 -53.26 -33.58 12.00
N MET A 553 -52.84 -34.60 11.25
CA MET A 553 -52.81 -34.74 9.78
C MET A 553 -54.27 -34.90 9.23
N PRO A 554 -54.56 -35.12 7.92
CA PRO A 554 -53.90 -34.78 6.63
C PRO A 554 -54.91 -34.39 5.49
N ASN A 555 -54.40 -34.35 4.24
CA ASN A 555 -55.08 -34.59 2.94
C ASN A 555 -55.94 -33.44 2.36
N ASN A 556 -56.05 -33.20 1.04
CA ASN A 556 -56.05 -34.15 -0.06
C ASN A 556 -55.81 -33.44 -1.42
N SER A 557 -55.12 -34.16 -2.34
CA SER A 557 -55.40 -34.37 -3.78
C SER A 557 -55.87 -33.18 -4.65
N SER A 558 -55.12 -32.74 -5.68
CA SER A 558 -55.01 -33.29 -7.05
C SER A 558 -55.82 -32.50 -8.09
N GLN A 559 -55.17 -31.95 -9.13
CA GLN A 559 -55.41 -32.28 -10.55
C GLN A 559 -54.77 -31.28 -11.51
N ASP A 560 -54.19 -31.86 -12.57
CA ASP A 560 -53.62 -31.25 -13.76
C ASP A 560 -54.58 -30.34 -14.54
N SER A 561 -54.03 -29.39 -15.29
CA SER A 561 -54.21 -29.33 -16.76
C SER A 561 -53.56 -28.10 -17.40
N ALA A 562 -53.27 -28.26 -18.68
CA ALA A 562 -52.26 -27.57 -19.47
C ALA A 562 -52.76 -26.33 -20.24
N ARG A 563 -51.77 -25.49 -20.57
CA ARG A 563 -51.59 -24.72 -21.83
C ARG A 563 -52.66 -23.70 -22.26
N SER A 564 -52.18 -22.46 -22.42
CA SER A 564 -52.07 -21.71 -23.69
C SER A 564 -52.60 -20.28 -23.60
N GLY A 565 -51.87 -19.33 -24.19
CA GLY A 565 -52.42 -18.03 -24.60
C GLY A 565 -51.56 -16.84 -24.27
N ARG A 566 -50.66 -16.46 -25.20
CA ARG A 566 -50.08 -15.11 -25.28
C ARG A 566 -51.21 -14.07 -25.31
N LEU A 567 -51.04 -12.93 -24.63
CA LEU A 567 -50.99 -11.60 -25.26
C LEU A 567 -50.74 -10.51 -24.21
N LEU A 568 -49.88 -9.58 -24.61
CA LEU A 568 -49.55 -8.32 -23.95
C LEU A 568 -50.80 -7.44 -23.81
N ASN A 569 -50.98 -6.80 -22.66
CA ASN A 569 -51.26 -5.36 -22.64
C ASN A 569 -51.06 -4.74 -21.26
N ASP A 570 -50.53 -3.53 -21.31
CA ASP A 570 -50.16 -2.62 -20.24
C ASP A 570 -51.22 -2.43 -19.15
N SER A 571 -50.74 -2.37 -17.91
CA SER A 571 -51.37 -1.61 -16.84
C SER A 571 -50.27 -1.08 -15.92
N LYS A 572 -49.83 0.15 -16.22
CA LYS A 572 -48.95 0.95 -15.36
C LYS A 572 -49.62 1.27 -14.01
N ASP A 573 -48.74 1.46 -13.05
CA ASP A 573 -48.88 2.24 -11.82
C ASP A 573 -49.58 1.62 -10.61
N LYS A 574 -48.77 0.91 -9.82
CA LYS A 574 -48.57 1.26 -8.41
C LYS A 574 -47.08 1.32 -8.11
N GLY A 575 -46.57 2.54 -7.93
CA GLY A 575 -45.17 2.82 -7.65
C GLY A 575 -44.67 2.17 -6.36
N CYS A 576 -43.60 1.42 -6.50
CA CYS A 576 -42.61 1.18 -5.45
C CYS A 576 -41.28 1.69 -6.01
N ASP A 577 -40.74 2.77 -5.44
CA ASP A 577 -39.39 3.24 -5.72
C ASP A 577 -38.41 2.10 -5.39
N ALA A 578 -38.03 1.34 -6.41
CA ALA A 578 -36.92 0.41 -6.33
C ALA A 578 -35.64 1.26 -6.37
N ASP A 579 -34.86 1.19 -5.29
CA ASP A 579 -33.63 1.95 -5.11
C ASP A 579 -32.72 1.82 -6.34
N SER A 580 -32.52 2.91 -7.09
CA SER A 580 -31.80 2.95 -8.37
C SER A 580 -30.28 2.77 -8.23
N ARG A 581 -29.82 2.29 -7.07
CA ARG A 581 -28.44 2.28 -6.59
C ARG A 581 -27.87 0.87 -6.59
N LEU A 582 -26.60 0.75 -6.96
CA LEU A 582 -25.86 -0.50 -6.86
C LEU A 582 -25.51 -0.80 -5.39
N PRO A 583 -25.96 -1.94 -4.83
CA PRO A 583 -25.68 -2.29 -3.44
C PRO A 583 -24.21 -2.66 -3.24
N VAL A 584 -23.66 -2.33 -2.07
CA VAL A 584 -22.32 -2.77 -1.65
C VAL A 584 -22.44 -4.06 -0.85
N HIS A 585 -21.72 -5.09 -1.28
CA HIS A 585 -21.74 -6.41 -0.65
C HIS A 585 -20.90 -6.47 0.61
N THR A 586 -21.36 -7.26 1.59
CA THR A 586 -20.57 -7.56 2.78
C THR A 586 -19.77 -8.84 2.54
N ASN A 587 -18.44 -8.73 2.54
CA ASN A 587 -17.55 -9.87 2.28
C ASN A 587 -17.87 -11.09 3.16
N ARG A 588 -17.89 -12.28 2.55
CA ARG A 588 -18.18 -13.59 3.19
C ARG A 588 -19.62 -13.76 3.69
N THR A 589 -20.55 -12.98 3.16
CA THR A 589 -22.00 -13.21 3.34
C THR A 589 -22.62 -13.71 2.04
N SER A 590 -23.86 -14.20 2.09
CA SER A 590 -24.63 -14.55 0.90
C SER A 590 -24.91 -13.30 0.05
N PHE A 591 -24.96 -13.46 -1.27
CA PHE A 591 -25.35 -12.36 -2.15
C PHE A 591 -26.86 -12.11 -2.07
N HIS A 592 -27.25 -10.83 -2.11
CA HIS A 592 -28.64 -10.39 -2.05
C HIS A 592 -29.10 -9.64 -3.32
N SER A 593 -28.18 -9.35 -4.24
CA SER A 593 -28.41 -8.79 -5.58
C SER A 593 -27.48 -9.49 -6.57
N GLN A 594 -27.87 -9.58 -7.85
CA GLN A 594 -26.99 -10.08 -8.91
C GLN A 594 -25.95 -9.05 -9.31
N ASP A 595 -26.31 -7.77 -9.35
CA ASP A 595 -25.41 -6.65 -9.64
C ASP A 595 -25.05 -5.93 -8.35
N LEU A 596 -23.76 -5.84 -8.05
CA LEU A 596 -23.28 -5.31 -6.78
C LEU A 596 -21.83 -4.82 -6.85
N LEU A 597 -21.45 -4.05 -5.83
CA LEU A 597 -20.07 -3.66 -5.56
C LEU A 597 -19.46 -4.55 -4.47
N VAL A 598 -18.42 -5.31 -4.82
CA VAL A 598 -17.67 -6.18 -3.91
C VAL A 598 -16.46 -5.42 -3.34
N PRO A 599 -16.38 -5.19 -2.01
CA PRO A 599 -15.26 -4.49 -1.40
C PRO A 599 -13.98 -5.33 -1.38
N TRP A 600 -12.85 -4.67 -1.57
CA TRP A 600 -11.51 -5.23 -1.47
C TRP A 600 -10.67 -4.42 -0.54
N HIS A 601 -10.25 -5.08 0.53
CA HIS A 601 -9.38 -4.49 1.53
C HIS A 601 -7.95 -4.81 1.15
N LEU A 602 -7.15 -3.78 0.88
CA LEU A 602 -5.70 -3.93 0.91
C LEU A 602 -5.28 -4.12 2.37
N LYS A 603 -4.73 -5.29 2.67
CA LYS A 603 -4.05 -5.55 3.94
C LYS A 603 -2.56 -5.48 3.67
N GLY A 604 -1.84 -4.69 4.47
CA GLY A 604 -0.38 -4.66 4.45
C GLY A 604 0.19 -6.07 4.63
N ASP A 605 1.18 -6.41 3.81
CA ASP A 605 1.73 -7.76 3.68
C ASP A 605 2.49 -8.14 4.96
N THR A 606 1.93 -9.04 5.78
CA THR A 606 2.60 -9.59 6.97
C THR A 606 3.13 -10.98 6.65
N GLY A 607 4.42 -11.05 6.28
CA GLY A 607 5.07 -12.26 5.79
C GLY A 607 5.10 -13.43 6.79
N LYS A 608 4.75 -14.63 6.30
CA LYS A 608 5.15 -15.93 6.89
C LYS A 608 6.36 -16.49 6.13
N LYS A 609 7.36 -16.97 6.87
CA LYS A 609 8.65 -17.53 6.41
C LYS A 609 8.56 -18.99 5.90
N GLY A 610 9.40 -19.30 4.90
CA GLY A 610 9.92 -20.63 4.48
C GLY A 610 9.11 -21.29 3.35
N GLU A 611 9.62 -21.71 2.19
CA GLU A 611 10.97 -22.00 1.67
C GLU A 611 11.12 -21.54 0.19
N SER A 612 12.35 -21.60 -0.31
CA SER A 612 13.00 -20.86 -1.42
C SER A 612 12.78 -21.35 -2.87
N VAL A 613 12.64 -20.40 -3.82
CA VAL A 613 13.35 -20.34 -5.13
C VAL A 613 13.64 -18.86 -5.51
N ASN A 614 14.70 -18.66 -6.29
CA ASN A 614 15.55 -17.49 -6.53
C ASN A 614 15.02 -16.34 -7.43
N THR A 615 15.67 -15.16 -7.28
CA THR A 615 15.90 -14.03 -8.25
C THR A 615 14.70 -13.15 -8.66
N ALA A 616 14.71 -11.81 -8.67
CA ALA A 616 15.62 -10.72 -8.25
C ALA A 616 14.79 -9.41 -8.05
N SER A 617 14.62 -8.92 -6.82
CA SER A 617 15.15 -7.64 -6.25
C SER A 617 14.64 -6.29 -6.82
N PHE A 618 13.82 -5.57 -6.04
CA PHE A 618 14.15 -4.24 -5.48
C PHE A 618 13.34 -3.93 -4.20
N ALA A 619 14.06 -3.34 -3.22
CA ALA A 619 13.63 -2.65 -1.99
C ALA A 619 12.89 -3.44 -0.88
N ALA A 620 13.62 -3.75 0.20
CA ALA A 620 13.05 -4.10 1.51
C ALA A 620 13.84 -3.39 2.63
N GLY A 621 13.13 -2.77 3.58
CA GLY A 621 13.78 -2.16 4.75
C GLY A 621 12.98 -1.20 5.64
N CYS A 622 11.65 -1.31 5.78
CA CYS A 622 10.93 -0.72 6.91
C CYS A 622 9.99 -1.77 7.51
N LYS A 623 10.09 -2.02 8.82
CA LYS A 623 9.16 -2.89 9.54
C LYS A 623 7.88 -2.10 9.81
N GLU A 624 6.84 -2.43 9.07
CA GLU A 624 5.54 -1.75 9.07
C GLU A 624 4.70 -2.08 10.32
N LEU A 625 4.14 -1.04 10.93
CA LEU A 625 2.92 -1.09 11.77
C LEU A 625 1.76 -0.55 10.92
N PRO A 626 0.51 -0.98 11.20
CA PRO A 626 -0.52 -1.23 10.20
C PRO A 626 -1.10 0.04 9.56
N GLU A 627 -0.93 0.15 8.24
CA GLU A 627 -1.55 1.14 7.36
C GLU A 627 -3.09 1.07 7.44
N LEU A 628 -3.76 2.23 7.26
CA LEU A 628 -5.20 2.29 7.02
C LEU A 628 -5.54 1.45 5.79
N SER A 629 -6.43 0.48 5.93
CA SER A 629 -6.90 -0.33 4.80
C SER A 629 -7.68 0.54 3.82
N SER A 630 -7.11 0.81 2.64
CA SER A 630 -7.88 1.34 1.52
C SER A 630 -8.85 0.25 1.04
N VAL A 631 -10.13 0.61 0.94
CA VAL A 631 -11.20 -0.27 0.47
C VAL A 631 -11.59 0.14 -0.94
N PHE A 632 -11.36 -0.77 -1.88
CA PHE A 632 -11.75 -0.62 -3.28
C PHE A 632 -13.05 -1.35 -3.54
N HIS A 633 -13.96 -0.76 -4.30
CA HIS A 633 -15.23 -1.38 -4.67
C HIS A 633 -15.15 -1.89 -6.10
N ARG A 634 -15.37 -3.19 -6.31
CA ARG A 634 -15.39 -3.77 -7.65
C ARG A 634 -16.80 -4.13 -8.10
N TYR A 635 -17.15 -3.80 -9.34
CA TYR A 635 -18.42 -4.24 -9.91
C TYR A 635 -18.38 -5.73 -10.27
N TYR A 636 -19.43 -6.45 -9.86
CA TYR A 636 -19.68 -7.86 -10.15
C TYR A 636 -21.16 -8.06 -10.53
N HIS A 637 -21.37 -8.84 -11.58
CA HIS A 637 -22.61 -9.55 -11.86
C HIS A 637 -22.47 -11.01 -11.43
N VAL A 638 -23.06 -11.42 -10.31
CA VAL A 638 -23.08 -12.81 -9.86
C VAL A 638 -24.23 -13.57 -10.53
N PHE A 639 -23.89 -14.70 -11.16
CA PHE A 639 -24.79 -15.46 -12.00
C PHE A 639 -25.67 -16.40 -11.19
N CYS A 640 -26.95 -16.49 -11.53
CA CYS A 640 -27.84 -17.51 -10.99
C CYS A 640 -27.68 -18.86 -11.70
N GLU A 641 -28.18 -19.93 -11.07
CA GLU A 641 -28.23 -21.26 -11.68
C GLU A 641 -28.88 -21.23 -13.07
N GLY A 642 -28.16 -21.77 -14.07
CA GLY A 642 -28.62 -21.83 -15.46
C GLY A 642 -28.45 -20.54 -16.28
N GLU A 643 -28.13 -19.40 -15.67
CA GLU A 643 -28.01 -18.12 -16.40
C GLU A 643 -26.86 -18.17 -17.43
N LEU A 644 -25.65 -18.57 -17.00
CA LEU A 644 -24.50 -18.66 -17.90
C LEU A 644 -24.78 -19.59 -19.09
N GLU A 645 -25.44 -20.72 -18.82
CA GLU A 645 -25.81 -21.68 -19.85
C GLU A 645 -26.84 -21.13 -20.82
N ALA A 646 -27.83 -20.36 -20.34
CA ALA A 646 -28.81 -19.68 -21.18
C ALA A 646 -28.15 -18.64 -22.10
N VAL A 647 -27.20 -17.85 -21.57
CA VAL A 647 -26.43 -16.90 -22.39
C VAL A 647 -25.65 -17.64 -23.48
N CYS A 648 -24.96 -18.73 -23.15
CA CYS A 648 -24.24 -19.54 -24.13
C CYS A 648 -25.18 -20.13 -25.21
N ARG A 649 -26.36 -20.62 -24.83
CA ARG A 649 -27.34 -21.20 -25.76
C ARG A 649 -28.02 -20.17 -26.67
N SER A 650 -28.00 -18.88 -26.30
CA SER A 650 -28.52 -17.80 -27.14
C SER A 650 -27.61 -17.49 -28.34
N LEU A 651 -26.40 -18.05 -28.39
CA LEU A 651 -25.44 -17.83 -29.45
C LEU A 651 -25.46 -19.00 -30.45
N ASP A 652 -25.85 -18.72 -31.69
CA ASP A 652 -25.97 -19.73 -32.76
C ASP A 652 -24.63 -20.34 -33.21
N CYS A 653 -23.51 -19.78 -32.78
CA CYS A 653 -22.16 -20.19 -33.18
C CYS A 653 -21.46 -21.14 -32.19
N VAL A 654 -22.13 -21.53 -31.10
CA VAL A 654 -21.55 -22.41 -30.08
C VAL A 654 -22.54 -23.45 -29.58
N ARG A 655 -22.00 -24.56 -29.06
CA ARG A 655 -22.74 -25.62 -28.39
C ARG A 655 -22.21 -25.80 -26.97
N VAL A 656 -23.11 -25.85 -25.99
CA VAL A 656 -22.75 -26.18 -24.61
C VAL A 656 -22.49 -27.68 -24.51
N LEU A 657 -21.25 -28.06 -24.16
CA LEU A 657 -20.87 -29.46 -23.92
C LEU A 657 -21.12 -29.88 -22.48
N LYS A 658 -20.85 -28.98 -21.53
CA LYS A 658 -20.96 -29.26 -20.10
C LYS A 658 -21.26 -27.98 -19.32
N SER A 659 -22.20 -28.05 -18.39
CA SER A 659 -22.54 -27.00 -17.43
C SER A 659 -22.47 -27.58 -16.02
N TYR A 660 -21.79 -26.93 -15.09
CA TYR A 660 -21.62 -27.43 -13.72
C TYR A 660 -21.30 -26.33 -12.71
N TYR A 661 -21.53 -26.64 -11.44
CA TYR A 661 -21.12 -25.82 -10.30
C TYR A 661 -19.75 -26.25 -9.75
N ASP A 662 -18.88 -25.30 -9.44
CA ASP A 662 -17.59 -25.54 -8.76
C ASP A 662 -17.26 -24.46 -7.72
N GLN A 663 -17.39 -24.82 -6.43
CA GLN A 663 -16.94 -24.03 -5.28
C GLN A 663 -17.36 -22.55 -5.30
N GLY A 664 -18.63 -22.26 -5.58
CA GLY A 664 -19.17 -20.89 -5.63
C GLY A 664 -19.08 -20.24 -7.01
N ASN A 665 -18.87 -21.04 -8.06
CA ASN A 665 -18.82 -20.58 -9.44
C ASN A 665 -19.73 -21.44 -10.33
N TRP A 666 -20.36 -20.81 -11.31
CA TRP A 666 -20.98 -21.49 -12.45
C TRP A 666 -19.96 -21.61 -13.58
N CYS A 667 -19.90 -22.79 -14.17
CA CYS A 667 -18.88 -23.15 -15.14
C CYS A 667 -19.51 -23.77 -16.38
N VAL A 668 -19.05 -23.35 -17.57
CA VAL A 668 -19.48 -23.94 -18.84
C VAL A 668 -18.27 -24.29 -19.69
N VAL A 669 -18.31 -25.48 -20.30
CA VAL A 669 -17.46 -25.85 -21.44
C VAL A 669 -18.32 -25.72 -22.68
N LEU A 670 -17.90 -24.88 -23.61
CA LEU A 670 -18.55 -24.64 -24.89
C LEU A 670 -17.65 -25.06 -26.04
N GLU A 671 -18.24 -25.45 -27.16
CA GLU A 671 -17.57 -25.82 -28.40
C GLU A 671 -18.06 -24.90 -29.52
N LYS A 672 -17.15 -24.47 -30.40
CA LYS A 672 -17.53 -23.72 -31.59
C LYS A 672 -18.10 -24.65 -32.66
N LEU A 673 -19.24 -24.27 -33.22
CA LEU A 673 -19.90 -25.00 -34.31
C LEU A 673 -19.19 -24.83 -35.66
#